data_AF-A0A970PSR0-F1
#
_entry.id   AF-A0A970PSR0-F1
#
_cell.length_a   1.000
_cell.length_b   1.000
_cell.length_c   1.000
_cell.angle_alpha   90.00
_cell.angle_beta   90.00
_cell.angle_gamma   90.00
#
_symmetry.space_group_name_H-M   'P 1'
#
loop_
_entity.id
_entity.type
_entity.pdbx_description
1 polymer ?
#
loop_
_entity_poly.entity_id
_entity_poly.type
_entity_poly.pdbx_seq_one_letter_code
_entity_poly.pdbx_strand_id
1 'polypeptide(L)'
;MRYRTVQEIVWPLAYSDNCFSGSGEIYHHELAKSSLGMALSAFRKLDVSLSEKSDNIHAFLTELGYYNILLEQYDITPTIDTIATAIAMKETNISGEPYTLLAVAISGGAYLDEWESNFLVGTGIHHEGFLSAANQVYQRIAAYLSLHHIDGKKKIWIAGYSRAAATANMTAAMILDNKLATAGDLYAYTFATPNVTRDPKAAEYPSIFNIIGAFDPVPSIPFEAWGFGHFGKTYYLPSIETNSDYEQRVVPVKEAFAEITGSEYWANPSDNLLLQKLFSLLAVMITDVQDYASHYQPLLIHAWKDKHSAMKMLADFGTAIIRDGHLRRELEDELEDVWAVLSNMGQEMMVQSIQSRAGYWNANVGLLENVMHEHYPKGYLAWFSAYDSLEGMVTQNRNFRRISVPGNAGFQVFDTASQLLMKYNMADEAFADSNANAIFPLEKSGDEIILTLPADREYHMDVYPRGADVRSFIIREGVIGKTKMSEYSAATADTQTQAVYSFLFPTEFGGEGAVYQLVSEQGSIPFRFVQESAPMDPLELGSGTRHTFTQRAVSYLLVIGLILIQFAWLIVILIRSLRHRKLMTELKGSPSKGNNKALFLNKKSKTIYFAMKATASLLAMNSLWMIIEWGAMGLVLLRLNRQQWLAMEWFMLFSQFPVLLFVLFTSAPSFLSAFHMMVYSIEDAHKLKTARLFIYAALPGAVALMAFTLDFFVAAQSMMLAVNWVLSSLYLMNRKKQGVVRQTSKACNK
;
A
#
# COMPACT_ATOMS: atom_id res chain seq x y z
N MET A 1 -1.67 7.98 26.60
CA MET A 1 -0.87 7.51 25.44
C MET A 1 -0.60 8.63 24.47
N ARG A 2 0.57 8.66 23.80
CA ARG A 2 0.83 9.55 22.65
C ARG A 2 0.82 8.74 21.35
N TYR A 3 -0.01 9.14 20.37
CA TYR A 3 0.10 8.69 18.98
C TYR A 3 0.84 9.76 18.16
N ARG A 4 1.49 9.37 17.05
CA ARG A 4 2.24 10.29 16.16
C ARG A 4 1.43 11.53 15.70
N THR A 5 0.11 11.46 15.74
CA THR A 5 -0.80 12.61 15.61
C THR A 5 -0.95 13.32 16.95
N VAL A 6 0.03 14.12 17.38
CA VAL A 6 0.09 15.25 18.37
C VAL A 6 -0.82 15.27 19.63
N GLN A 7 -1.71 14.30 19.87
CA GLN A 7 -2.73 14.32 20.90
C GLN A 7 -2.44 13.23 21.92
N GLU A 8 -2.24 13.64 23.17
CA GLU A 8 -2.25 12.73 24.31
C GLU A 8 -3.67 12.24 24.52
N ILE A 9 -3.87 10.93 24.39
CA ILE A 9 -5.12 10.28 24.76
C ILE A 9 -5.01 9.91 26.23
N VAL A 10 -5.84 10.54 27.06
CA VAL A 10 -6.10 10.16 28.44
C VAL A 10 -7.50 9.55 28.46
N TRP A 11 -7.60 8.31 28.93
CA TRP A 11 -8.86 7.58 28.92
C TRP A 11 -9.11 6.94 30.28
N PRO A 12 -10.28 7.17 30.91
CA PRO A 12 -10.60 6.56 32.20
C PRO A 12 -10.78 5.05 32.02
N LEU A 13 -10.21 4.28 32.95
CA LEU A 13 -10.33 2.83 32.97
C LEU A 13 -10.88 2.41 34.33
N ALA A 14 -11.95 1.61 34.30
CA ALA A 14 -12.45 0.98 35.51
C ALA A 14 -11.55 -0.23 35.85
N TYR A 15 -10.93 -0.20 37.02
CA TYR A 15 -10.09 -1.28 37.55
C TYR A 15 -10.45 -1.59 39.01
N SER A 16 -10.49 -2.88 39.34
CA SER A 16 -10.63 -3.36 40.71
C SER A 16 -9.86 -4.67 40.87
N ASP A 17 -9.22 -4.87 42.02
CA ASP A 17 -8.57 -6.15 42.33
C ASP A 17 -9.58 -7.32 42.36
N ASN A 18 -10.87 -7.03 42.56
CA ASN A 18 -11.93 -8.04 42.49
C ASN A 18 -12.08 -8.67 41.10
N CYS A 19 -11.55 -8.05 40.04
CA CYS A 19 -11.47 -8.65 38.71
C CYS A 19 -10.72 -9.99 38.69
N PHE A 20 -9.87 -10.25 39.69
CA PHE A 20 -9.08 -11.49 39.82
C PHE A 20 -9.71 -12.51 40.77
N SER A 21 -10.97 -12.28 41.21
CA SER A 21 -11.72 -13.22 42.07
C SER A 21 -12.33 -14.40 41.32
N GLY A 22 -12.58 -14.25 40.03
CA GLY A 22 -13.04 -15.33 39.15
C GLY A 22 -11.91 -16.25 38.69
N SER A 23 -12.24 -17.31 37.95
CA SER A 23 -11.22 -18.11 37.25
C SER A 23 -10.70 -17.35 36.03
N GLY A 24 -9.39 -17.43 35.79
CA GLY A 24 -8.73 -16.97 34.57
C GLY A 24 -9.17 -17.69 33.29
N GLU A 25 -9.84 -18.84 33.40
CA GLU A 25 -10.46 -19.57 32.29
C GLU A 25 -11.76 -18.92 31.77
N ILE A 26 -12.26 -17.92 32.50
CA ILE A 26 -13.49 -17.20 32.16
C ILE A 26 -13.11 -15.79 31.72
N TYR A 27 -13.67 -15.35 30.60
CA TYR A 27 -13.48 -13.98 30.12
C TYR A 27 -14.14 -12.97 31.06
N HIS A 28 -13.38 -11.94 31.47
CA HIS A 28 -13.86 -10.84 32.31
C HIS A 28 -13.74 -9.52 31.55
N HIS A 29 -14.88 -8.92 31.17
CA HIS A 29 -14.89 -7.78 30.25
C HIS A 29 -14.19 -6.51 30.80
N GLU A 30 -14.45 -6.16 32.05
CA GLU A 30 -13.78 -5.01 32.69
C GLU A 30 -12.27 -5.21 32.84
N LEU A 31 -11.84 -6.45 33.11
CA LEU A 31 -10.41 -6.78 33.11
C LEU A 31 -9.82 -6.71 31.70
N ALA A 32 -10.56 -7.10 30.67
CA ALA A 32 -10.12 -6.95 29.27
C ALA A 32 -9.97 -5.47 28.89
N LYS A 33 -10.89 -4.58 29.30
CA LYS A 33 -10.73 -3.11 29.13
C LYS A 33 -9.46 -2.60 29.79
N SER A 34 -9.24 -2.97 31.06
CA SER A 34 -8.01 -2.65 31.80
C SER A 34 -6.76 -3.22 31.13
N SER A 35 -6.85 -4.42 30.54
CA SER A 35 -5.75 -5.08 29.84
C SER A 35 -5.36 -4.35 28.56
N LEU A 36 -6.35 -3.84 27.81
CA LEU A 36 -6.08 -2.97 26.66
C LEU A 36 -5.39 -1.69 27.14
N GLY A 37 -5.89 -1.06 28.20
CA GLY A 37 -5.23 0.07 28.84
C GLY A 37 -3.77 -0.18 29.21
N MET A 38 -3.49 -1.32 29.83
CA MET A 38 -2.13 -1.76 30.19
C MET A 38 -1.26 -1.97 28.94
N ALA A 39 -1.76 -2.72 27.94
CA ALA A 39 -1.04 -3.02 26.70
C ALA A 39 -0.64 -1.75 25.95
N LEU A 40 -1.54 -0.77 25.90
CA LEU A 40 -1.25 0.47 25.19
C LEU A 40 -0.44 1.47 26.02
N SER A 41 -0.54 1.43 27.36
CA SER A 41 0.34 2.19 28.26
C SER A 41 1.78 1.68 28.20
N ALA A 42 1.97 0.40 27.87
CA ALA A 42 3.29 -0.21 27.64
C ALA A 42 4.00 0.29 26.38
N PHE A 43 3.32 1.00 25.47
CA PHE A 43 3.96 1.54 24.27
C PHE A 43 5.04 2.54 24.64
N ARG A 44 6.17 2.50 23.91
CA ARG A 44 7.23 3.46 24.11
C ARG A 44 6.74 4.87 23.79
N LYS A 45 6.95 5.80 24.72
CA LYS A 45 6.57 7.20 24.52
C LYS A 45 7.36 7.80 23.33
N LEU A 46 6.65 8.40 22.39
CA LEU A 46 7.26 9.05 21.22
C LEU A 46 7.93 10.36 21.61
N ASP A 47 8.99 10.74 20.88
CA ASP A 47 9.65 12.05 20.95
C ASP A 47 10.14 12.49 22.35
N VAL A 48 10.55 11.52 23.17
CA VAL A 48 11.19 11.73 24.48
C VAL A 48 12.53 10.99 24.55
N SER A 49 13.33 11.28 25.58
CA SER A 49 14.58 10.58 25.84
C SER A 49 14.36 9.10 26.17
N LEU A 50 15.41 8.28 26.09
CA LEU A 50 15.32 6.84 26.35
C LEU A 50 14.81 6.54 27.78
N SER A 51 15.26 7.30 28.78
CA SER A 51 14.83 7.12 30.18
C SER A 51 13.34 7.40 30.43
N GLU A 52 12.69 8.14 29.53
CA GLU A 52 11.26 8.54 29.65
C GLU A 52 10.34 7.63 28.81
N LYS A 53 10.88 6.62 28.13
CA LYS A 53 10.10 5.76 27.22
C LYS A 53 9.03 4.94 27.94
N SER A 54 9.24 4.63 29.21
CA SER A 54 8.37 3.82 30.07
C SER A 54 7.42 4.62 30.95
N ASP A 55 7.43 5.96 30.92
CA ASP A 55 6.67 6.80 31.85
C ASP A 55 5.19 6.40 31.97
N ASN A 56 4.55 6.11 30.83
CA ASN A 56 3.12 5.79 30.78
C ASN A 56 2.79 4.49 31.51
N ILE A 57 3.57 3.42 31.29
CA ILE A 57 3.32 2.14 31.97
C ILE A 57 3.72 2.19 33.44
N HIS A 58 4.77 2.94 33.77
CA HIS A 58 5.13 3.18 35.16
C HIS A 58 4.02 3.90 35.91
N ALA A 59 3.47 4.97 35.33
CA ALA A 59 2.31 5.70 35.89
C ALA A 59 1.09 4.79 36.02
N PHE A 60 0.73 4.07 34.96
CA PHE A 60 -0.40 3.13 34.95
C PHE A 60 -0.30 2.11 36.11
N LEU A 61 0.83 1.41 36.24
CA LEU A 61 1.01 0.40 37.28
C LEU A 61 1.00 1.02 38.70
N THR A 62 1.62 2.19 38.86
CA THR A 62 1.65 2.91 40.14
C THR A 62 0.24 3.36 40.56
N GLU A 63 -0.55 3.88 39.64
CA GLU A 63 -1.94 4.31 39.89
C GLU A 63 -2.85 3.14 40.29
N LEU A 64 -2.62 1.95 39.73
CA LEU A 64 -3.33 0.72 40.13
C LEU A 64 -2.81 0.11 41.46
N GLY A 65 -1.80 0.73 42.07
CA GLY A 65 -1.23 0.34 43.36
C GLY A 65 -0.21 -0.80 43.28
N TYR A 66 0.34 -1.08 42.10
CA TYR A 66 1.47 -2.01 41.96
C TYR A 66 2.78 -1.33 42.38
N TYR A 67 3.71 -2.13 42.89
CA TYR A 67 5.03 -1.70 43.34
C TYR A 67 6.11 -2.70 42.89
N ASN A 68 7.37 -2.40 43.22
CA ASN A 68 8.54 -3.14 42.72
C ASN A 68 8.55 -3.23 41.18
N ILE A 69 8.26 -2.11 40.51
CA ILE A 69 8.15 -2.07 39.04
C ILE A 69 9.53 -2.27 38.42
N LEU A 70 9.70 -3.39 37.71
CA LEU A 70 10.84 -3.68 36.86
C LEU A 70 10.53 -3.21 35.44
N LEU A 71 11.40 -2.38 34.87
CA LEU A 71 11.29 -1.86 33.50
C LEU A 71 12.51 -2.33 32.69
N GLU A 72 12.30 -3.31 31.83
CA GLU A 72 13.36 -3.93 31.02
C GLU A 72 13.34 -3.39 29.59
N GLN A 73 14.52 -3.00 29.09
CA GLN A 73 14.78 -2.57 27.70
C GLN A 73 13.96 -1.37 27.19
N TYR A 74 13.37 -0.58 28.08
CA TYR A 74 12.72 0.68 27.69
C TYR A 74 13.73 1.80 27.39
N ASP A 75 14.87 1.78 28.08
CA ASP A 75 15.92 2.79 28.08
C ASP A 75 17.06 2.53 27.09
N ILE A 76 16.86 1.59 26.16
CA ILE A 76 17.81 1.27 25.09
C ILE A 76 17.22 1.58 23.72
N THR A 77 18.10 1.82 22.74
CA THR A 77 17.70 1.81 21.33
C THR A 77 17.33 0.38 20.92
N PRO A 78 16.10 0.13 20.45
CA PRO A 78 15.69 -1.22 20.10
C PRO A 78 16.46 -1.79 18.91
N THR A 79 16.72 -3.09 19.02
CA THR A 79 17.27 -3.97 17.97
C THR A 79 16.21 -5.01 17.60
N ILE A 80 16.50 -5.87 16.63
CA ILE A 80 15.59 -6.97 16.23
C ILE A 80 15.14 -7.84 17.41
N ASP A 81 16.02 -8.09 18.39
CA ASP A 81 15.77 -8.96 19.54
C ASP A 81 15.10 -8.23 20.72
N THR A 82 14.88 -6.92 20.61
CA THR A 82 14.33 -6.13 21.69
C THR A 82 12.84 -6.39 21.89
N ILE A 83 12.46 -6.58 23.16
CA ILE A 83 11.07 -6.69 23.60
C ILE A 83 10.96 -5.99 24.95
N ALA A 84 10.58 -4.71 24.98
CA ALA A 84 10.48 -4.01 26.26
C ALA A 84 9.34 -4.59 27.11
N THR A 85 9.58 -4.75 28.41
CA THR A 85 8.64 -5.40 29.34
C THR A 85 8.62 -4.67 30.67
N ALA A 86 7.43 -4.42 31.19
CA ALA A 86 7.23 -3.99 32.57
C ALA A 86 6.64 -5.15 33.38
N ILE A 87 7.23 -5.42 34.55
CA ILE A 87 6.71 -6.42 35.51
C ILE A 87 6.58 -5.74 36.86
N ALA A 88 5.43 -5.87 37.50
CA ALA A 88 5.20 -5.32 38.83
C ALA A 88 4.32 -6.25 39.67
N MET A 89 4.42 -6.15 40.98
CA MET A 89 3.63 -6.95 41.91
C MET A 89 2.74 -6.08 42.79
N LYS A 90 1.68 -6.71 43.29
CA LYS A 90 0.79 -6.16 44.31
C LYS A 90 0.33 -7.29 45.21
N GLU A 91 0.41 -7.09 46.52
CA GLU A 91 -0.20 -8.01 47.50
C GLU A 91 -1.66 -7.60 47.71
N THR A 92 -2.57 -8.55 47.56
CA THR A 92 -4.01 -8.29 47.70
C THR A 92 -4.75 -9.51 48.24
N ASN A 93 -5.90 -9.26 48.88
CA ASN A 93 -6.75 -10.33 49.39
C ASN A 93 -7.89 -10.58 48.39
N ILE A 94 -7.88 -11.77 47.79
CA ILE A 94 -8.89 -12.18 46.80
C ILE A 94 -9.74 -13.25 47.45
N SER A 95 -11.05 -12.98 47.57
CA SER A 95 -12.01 -13.92 48.19
C SER A 95 -11.59 -14.37 49.60
N GLY A 96 -10.93 -13.48 50.36
CA GLY A 96 -10.49 -13.75 51.73
C GLY A 96 -9.13 -14.45 51.86
N GLU A 97 -8.44 -14.73 50.76
CA GLU A 97 -7.10 -15.33 50.77
C GLU A 97 -6.03 -14.36 50.23
N PRO A 98 -4.82 -14.35 50.81
CA PRO A 98 -3.73 -13.51 50.31
C PRO A 98 -3.16 -14.08 49.01
N TYR A 99 -3.03 -13.22 48.00
CA TYR A 99 -2.38 -13.50 46.73
C TYR A 99 -1.37 -12.40 46.38
N THR A 100 -0.27 -12.81 45.77
CA THR A 100 0.59 -11.91 45.00
C THR A 100 0.05 -11.82 43.57
N LEU A 101 -0.39 -10.63 43.16
CA LEU A 101 -0.82 -10.35 41.80
C LEU A 101 0.34 -9.77 41.01
N LEU A 102 0.67 -10.41 39.89
CA LEU A 102 1.75 -10.00 38.99
C LEU A 102 1.16 -9.41 37.71
N ALA A 103 1.48 -8.14 37.41
CA ALA A 103 1.17 -7.51 36.13
C ALA A 103 2.37 -7.60 35.19
N VAL A 104 2.14 -8.05 33.96
CA VAL A 104 3.14 -8.18 32.90
C VAL A 104 2.65 -7.43 31.67
N ALA A 105 3.29 -6.30 31.38
CA ALA A 105 2.97 -5.46 30.24
C ALA A 105 4.10 -5.48 29.22
N ILE A 106 3.77 -5.72 27.94
CA ILE A 106 4.75 -5.86 26.86
C ILE A 106 4.60 -4.69 25.90
N SER A 107 5.71 -4.03 25.55
CA SER A 107 5.68 -2.85 24.68
C SER A 107 5.31 -3.21 23.25
N GLY A 108 4.15 -2.71 22.80
CA GLY A 108 3.56 -3.03 21.50
C GLY A 108 3.50 -1.87 20.49
N GLY A 109 4.26 -0.80 20.69
CA GLY A 109 4.16 0.39 19.84
C GLY A 109 5.38 1.30 19.91
N ALA A 110 5.45 2.22 18.93
CA ALA A 110 6.62 3.06 18.65
C ALA A 110 7.90 2.26 18.37
N TYR A 111 7.74 1.17 17.62
CA TYR A 111 8.81 0.27 17.22
C TYR A 111 9.89 0.95 16.38
N LEU A 112 11.11 0.43 16.50
CA LEU A 112 12.23 0.63 15.60
C LEU A 112 12.58 -0.72 14.95
N ASP A 113 13.83 -1.19 15.09
CA ASP A 113 14.30 -2.40 14.40
C ASP A 113 13.70 -3.69 14.95
N GLU A 114 13.12 -3.67 16.14
CA GLU A 114 12.41 -4.83 16.70
C GLU A 114 11.25 -5.32 15.83
N TRP A 115 10.66 -4.45 15.01
CA TRP A 115 9.59 -4.81 14.07
C TRP A 115 10.09 -5.72 12.95
N GLU A 116 11.39 -5.75 12.68
CA GLU A 116 12.02 -6.67 11.72
C GLU A 116 11.72 -8.14 12.07
N SER A 117 11.63 -8.46 13.36
CA SER A 117 11.36 -9.82 13.84
C SER A 117 10.00 -10.38 13.40
N ASN A 118 9.05 -9.53 12.96
CA ASN A 118 7.78 -9.97 12.38
C ASN A 118 7.97 -10.74 11.06
N PHE A 119 9.09 -10.53 10.36
CA PHE A 119 9.39 -11.29 9.14
C PHE A 119 10.09 -12.63 9.43
N LEU A 120 10.50 -12.88 10.68
CA LEU A 120 11.16 -14.11 11.09
C LEU A 120 10.11 -15.19 11.43
N VAL A 121 9.33 -15.60 10.44
CA VAL A 121 8.33 -16.67 10.60
C VAL A 121 9.04 -17.99 10.88
N GLY A 122 10.10 -18.29 10.13
CA GLY A 122 10.86 -19.51 10.28
C GLY A 122 10.11 -20.76 9.82
N THR A 123 10.67 -21.94 10.08
CA THR A 123 10.11 -23.22 9.57
C THR A 123 9.49 -24.10 10.67
N GLY A 124 9.64 -23.69 11.93
CA GLY A 124 9.15 -24.39 13.12
C GLY A 124 7.64 -24.32 13.30
N ILE A 125 7.13 -24.99 14.35
CA ILE A 125 5.69 -24.99 14.70
C ILE A 125 5.25 -23.61 15.19
N HIS A 126 6.12 -22.84 15.83
CA HIS A 126 5.84 -21.48 16.24
C HIS A 126 6.61 -20.49 15.38
N HIS A 127 6.05 -19.29 15.24
CA HIS A 127 6.72 -18.16 14.61
C HIS A 127 8.03 -17.84 15.36
N GLU A 128 9.18 -17.92 14.70
CA GLU A 128 10.49 -17.86 15.36
C GLU A 128 10.76 -16.52 16.06
N GLY A 129 10.45 -15.39 15.41
CA GLY A 129 10.58 -14.05 15.99
C GLY A 129 9.75 -13.87 17.28
N PHE A 130 8.47 -14.27 17.25
CA PHE A 130 7.59 -14.20 18.42
C PHE A 130 7.99 -15.19 19.52
N LEU A 131 8.44 -16.39 19.15
CA LEU A 131 8.94 -17.38 20.10
C LEU A 131 10.17 -16.86 20.86
N SER A 132 11.12 -16.24 20.16
CA SER A 132 12.29 -15.63 20.77
C SER A 132 11.90 -14.55 21.78
N ALA A 133 10.99 -13.65 21.40
CA ALA A 133 10.49 -12.61 22.29
C ALA A 133 9.75 -13.21 23.51
N ALA A 134 8.92 -14.23 23.30
CA ALA A 134 8.15 -14.89 24.37
C ALA A 134 9.06 -15.58 25.40
N ASN A 135 10.12 -16.25 24.93
CA ASN A 135 11.12 -16.85 25.81
C ASN A 135 11.79 -15.81 26.72
N GLN A 136 12.15 -14.64 26.18
CA GLN A 136 12.73 -13.56 26.98
C GLN A 136 11.75 -13.05 28.05
N VAL A 137 10.48 -12.85 27.70
CA VAL A 137 9.46 -12.40 28.65
C VAL A 137 9.22 -13.46 29.72
N TYR A 138 9.06 -14.73 29.35
CA TYR A 138 8.92 -15.85 30.28
C TYR A 138 10.10 -15.94 31.27
N GLN A 139 11.33 -15.81 30.78
CA GLN A 139 12.53 -15.80 31.62
C GLN A 139 12.54 -14.62 32.60
N ARG A 140 12.12 -13.43 32.17
CA ARG A 140 11.99 -12.26 33.06
C ARG A 140 10.93 -12.46 34.14
N ILE A 141 9.79 -13.09 33.81
CA ILE A 141 8.76 -13.43 34.81
C ILE A 141 9.34 -14.40 35.84
N ALA A 142 10.01 -15.48 35.41
CA ALA A 142 10.61 -16.44 36.31
C ALA A 142 11.71 -15.81 37.20
N ALA A 143 12.56 -14.95 36.62
CA ALA A 143 13.57 -14.21 37.35
C ALA A 143 12.96 -13.24 38.36
N TYR A 144 11.89 -12.54 37.99
CA TYR A 144 11.18 -11.62 38.88
C TYR A 144 10.54 -12.33 40.08
N LEU A 145 9.87 -13.46 39.84
CA LEU A 145 9.30 -14.29 40.91
C LEU A 145 10.39 -14.76 41.88
N SER A 146 11.55 -15.17 41.36
CA SER A 146 12.69 -15.58 42.18
C SER A 146 13.31 -14.41 42.96
N LEU A 147 13.46 -13.24 42.32
CA LEU A 147 14.06 -12.04 42.92
C LEU A 147 13.25 -11.55 44.13
N HIS A 148 11.93 -11.63 44.04
CA HIS A 148 11.01 -11.18 45.09
C HIS A 148 10.52 -12.30 46.00
N HIS A 149 11.05 -13.52 45.89
CA HIS A 149 10.70 -14.69 46.71
C HIS A 149 9.19 -15.01 46.71
N ILE A 150 8.56 -14.98 45.53
CA ILE A 150 7.12 -15.22 45.34
C ILE A 150 6.86 -16.72 45.13
N ASP A 151 6.90 -17.46 46.23
CA ASP A 151 6.67 -18.91 46.27
C ASP A 151 5.21 -19.29 46.60
N GLY A 152 4.45 -18.34 47.14
CA GLY A 152 3.06 -18.51 47.59
C GLY A 152 2.01 -18.49 46.47
N LYS A 153 0.75 -18.33 46.88
CA LYS A 153 -0.41 -18.17 45.98
C LYS A 153 -0.23 -16.90 45.15
N LYS A 154 -0.28 -17.05 43.83
CA LYS A 154 -0.02 -15.98 42.88
C LYS A 154 -0.99 -16.03 41.71
N LYS A 155 -1.27 -14.86 41.14
CA LYS A 155 -2.04 -14.69 39.91
C LYS A 155 -1.21 -13.87 38.92
N ILE A 156 -1.21 -14.25 37.65
CA ILE A 156 -0.45 -13.57 36.60
C ILE A 156 -1.41 -12.94 35.62
N TRP A 157 -1.28 -11.63 35.43
CA TRP A 157 -2.02 -10.84 34.47
C TRP A 157 -1.07 -10.36 33.37
N ILE A 158 -1.32 -10.78 32.12
CA ILE A 158 -0.46 -10.47 30.98
C ILE A 158 -1.28 -9.91 29.82
N ALA A 159 -0.80 -8.83 29.22
CA ALA A 159 -1.46 -8.22 28.06
C ALA A 159 -0.46 -7.66 27.04
N GLY A 160 -0.93 -7.59 25.79
CA GLY A 160 -0.16 -7.02 24.69
C GLY A 160 -1.05 -6.62 23.51
N TYR A 161 -0.51 -5.82 22.60
CA TYR A 161 -1.16 -5.36 21.37
C TYR A 161 -0.26 -5.65 20.16
N SER A 162 -0.81 -6.14 19.05
CA SER A 162 -0.06 -6.45 17.81
C SER A 162 1.12 -7.43 18.05
N ARG A 163 2.36 -7.11 17.67
CA ARG A 163 3.54 -7.95 17.98
C ARG A 163 3.69 -8.27 19.48
N ALA A 164 3.37 -7.33 20.37
CA ALA A 164 3.37 -7.59 21.81
C ALA A 164 2.24 -8.55 22.24
N ALA A 165 1.10 -8.53 21.53
CA ALA A 165 0.04 -9.49 21.74
C ALA A 165 0.48 -10.91 21.37
N ALA A 166 1.18 -11.10 20.25
CA ALA A 166 1.74 -12.41 19.89
C ALA A 166 2.74 -12.91 20.94
N THR A 167 3.60 -12.02 21.44
CA THR A 167 4.54 -12.34 22.52
C THR A 167 3.79 -12.72 23.80
N ALA A 168 2.76 -11.97 24.20
CA ALA A 168 1.93 -12.27 25.37
C ALA A 168 1.19 -13.60 25.23
N ASN A 169 0.61 -13.87 24.05
CA ASN A 169 -0.10 -15.11 23.73
C ASN A 169 0.79 -16.34 23.94
N MET A 170 1.99 -16.31 23.34
CA MET A 170 2.96 -17.41 23.48
C MET A 170 3.55 -17.52 24.89
N THR A 171 3.80 -16.39 25.55
CA THR A 171 4.29 -16.38 26.95
C THR A 171 3.26 -17.00 27.89
N ALA A 172 1.96 -16.71 27.68
CA ALA A 172 0.87 -17.30 28.44
C ALA A 172 0.78 -18.82 28.24
N ALA A 173 0.97 -19.31 27.01
CA ALA A 173 1.08 -20.75 26.74
C ALA A 173 2.26 -21.37 27.51
N MET A 174 3.45 -20.75 27.45
CA MET A 174 4.63 -21.20 28.21
C MET A 174 4.39 -21.21 29.73
N ILE A 175 3.67 -20.24 30.28
CA ILE A 175 3.31 -20.19 31.71
C ILE A 175 2.50 -21.42 32.10
N LEU A 176 1.53 -21.83 31.27
CA LEU A 176 0.68 -22.99 31.54
C LEU A 176 1.45 -24.31 31.35
N ASP A 177 2.20 -24.43 30.27
CA ASP A 177 2.98 -25.64 29.96
C ASP A 177 4.04 -25.93 31.05
N ASN A 178 4.69 -24.87 31.55
CA ASN A 178 5.69 -24.96 32.61
C ASN A 178 5.09 -24.85 34.02
N LYS A 179 3.76 -24.73 34.15
CA LYS A 179 3.03 -24.68 35.42
C LYS A 179 3.50 -23.56 36.37
N LEU A 180 3.90 -22.42 35.80
CA LEU A 180 4.27 -21.24 36.58
C LEU A 180 3.05 -20.60 37.25
N ALA A 181 1.88 -20.75 36.62
CA ALA A 181 0.55 -20.51 37.18
C ALA A 181 -0.43 -21.58 36.68
N THR A 182 -1.53 -21.78 37.39
CA THR A 182 -2.65 -22.61 36.90
C THR A 182 -3.50 -21.81 35.91
N ALA A 183 -4.33 -22.50 35.12
CA ALA A 183 -5.27 -21.85 34.21
C ALA A 183 -6.21 -20.86 34.93
N GLY A 184 -6.70 -21.21 36.12
CA GLY A 184 -7.55 -20.33 36.92
C GLY A 184 -6.84 -19.11 37.51
N ASP A 185 -5.51 -19.10 37.52
CA ASP A 185 -4.68 -18.02 38.07
C ASP A 185 -3.93 -17.22 36.98
N LEU A 186 -4.17 -17.52 35.70
CA LEU A 186 -3.59 -16.79 34.57
C LEU A 186 -4.68 -15.99 33.86
N TYR A 187 -4.40 -14.72 33.58
CA TYR A 187 -5.31 -13.79 32.91
C TYR A 187 -4.57 -13.21 31.70
N ALA A 188 -4.72 -13.83 30.54
CA ALA A 188 -4.03 -13.41 29.32
C ALA A 188 -5.02 -12.79 28.31
N TYR A 189 -4.86 -11.49 28.05
CA TYR A 189 -5.67 -10.75 27.09
C TYR A 189 -4.79 -10.13 26.01
N THR A 190 -5.07 -10.46 24.77
CA THR A 190 -4.26 -10.02 23.63
C THR A 190 -5.15 -9.36 22.59
N PHE A 191 -4.61 -8.31 21.95
CA PHE A 191 -5.37 -7.46 21.04
C PHE A 191 -4.65 -7.34 19.71
N ALA A 192 -5.39 -7.41 18.60
CA ALA A 192 -4.81 -7.37 17.25
C ALA A 192 -3.68 -8.41 17.06
N THR A 193 -3.84 -9.58 17.69
CA THR A 193 -2.83 -10.62 17.80
C THR A 193 -2.58 -11.25 16.43
N PRO A 194 -1.36 -11.19 15.86
CA PRO A 194 -1.02 -11.95 14.66
C PRO A 194 -1.02 -13.46 14.96
N ASN A 195 -1.11 -14.29 13.93
CA ASN A 195 -1.02 -15.73 14.12
C ASN A 195 0.40 -16.11 14.61
N VAL A 196 0.49 -17.04 15.56
CA VAL A 196 1.77 -17.34 16.26
C VAL A 196 2.20 -18.79 16.16
N THR A 197 1.29 -19.72 15.90
CA THR A 197 1.60 -21.16 15.96
C THR A 197 0.79 -22.01 15.01
N ARG A 198 1.36 -23.14 14.60
CA ARG A 198 0.73 -24.23 13.88
C ARG A 198 0.41 -25.43 14.76
N ASP A 199 0.45 -25.27 16.08
CA ASP A 199 0.12 -26.34 17.01
C ASP A 199 -1.37 -26.69 16.89
N PRO A 200 -1.74 -27.95 16.55
CA PRO A 200 -3.14 -28.34 16.45
C PRO A 200 -3.90 -28.23 17.79
N LYS A 201 -3.19 -28.17 18.92
CA LYS A 201 -3.76 -27.98 20.26
C LYS A 201 -3.82 -26.54 20.71
N ALA A 202 -3.50 -25.57 19.83
CA ALA A 202 -3.43 -24.17 20.23
C ALA A 202 -4.74 -23.65 20.86
N ALA A 203 -5.90 -24.15 20.41
CA ALA A 203 -7.19 -23.78 20.98
C ALA A 203 -7.46 -24.33 22.40
N GLU A 204 -6.66 -25.29 22.90
CA GLU A 204 -6.85 -25.96 24.19
C GLU A 204 -6.36 -25.14 25.40
N TYR A 205 -5.92 -23.88 25.20
CA TYR A 205 -5.40 -23.01 26.26
C TYR A 205 -6.50 -22.07 26.81
N PRO A 206 -7.20 -22.43 27.90
CA PRO A 206 -8.48 -21.81 28.28
C PRO A 206 -8.35 -20.38 28.83
N SER A 207 -7.16 -19.98 29.28
CA SER A 207 -6.91 -18.69 29.96
C SER A 207 -6.41 -17.58 29.04
N ILE A 208 -6.39 -17.85 27.73
CA ILE A 208 -5.86 -16.93 26.72
C ILE A 208 -7.02 -16.46 25.83
N PHE A 209 -7.27 -15.15 25.83
CA PHE A 209 -8.32 -14.51 25.06
C PHE A 209 -7.72 -13.53 24.06
N ASN A 210 -7.90 -13.82 22.77
CA ASN A 210 -7.50 -12.95 21.68
C ASN A 210 -8.71 -12.14 21.21
N ILE A 211 -8.58 -10.84 21.09
CA ILE A 211 -9.61 -9.95 20.54
C ILE A 211 -9.04 -9.29 19.29
N ILE A 212 -9.68 -9.55 18.15
CA ILE A 212 -9.18 -9.12 16.83
C ILE A 212 -10.29 -8.47 16.01
N GLY A 213 -9.93 -7.50 15.18
CA GLY A 213 -10.82 -6.90 14.20
C GLY A 213 -11.13 -7.88 13.07
N ALA A 214 -12.37 -7.87 12.57
CA ALA A 214 -12.79 -8.73 11.46
C ALA A 214 -11.94 -8.57 10.19
N PHE A 215 -11.56 -7.33 9.85
CA PHE A 215 -10.69 -7.04 8.71
C PHE A 215 -9.37 -6.38 9.13
N ASP A 216 -8.96 -6.58 10.39
CA ASP A 216 -7.60 -6.24 10.78
C ASP A 216 -6.62 -7.17 10.03
N PRO A 217 -5.72 -6.63 9.20
CA PRO A 217 -4.82 -7.44 8.38
C PRO A 217 -3.76 -8.20 9.20
N VAL A 218 -3.37 -7.71 10.37
CA VAL A 218 -2.26 -8.31 11.14
C VAL A 218 -2.64 -9.65 11.78
N PRO A 219 -3.84 -9.82 12.38
CA PRO A 219 -4.37 -11.12 12.80
C PRO A 219 -4.49 -12.18 11.71
N SER A 220 -4.39 -11.80 10.43
CA SER A 220 -4.48 -12.74 9.31
C SER A 220 -3.12 -13.28 8.87
N ILE A 221 -2.00 -12.83 9.46
CA ILE A 221 -0.64 -13.23 9.10
C ILE A 221 0.17 -13.76 10.29
N PRO A 222 1.07 -14.75 10.08
CA PRO A 222 1.20 -15.59 8.88
C PRO A 222 -0.08 -16.35 8.55
N PHE A 223 -0.25 -16.80 7.31
CA PHE A 223 -1.56 -17.26 6.82
C PHE A 223 -2.04 -18.56 7.50
N GLU A 224 -3.35 -18.64 7.74
CA GLU A 224 -4.01 -19.89 8.19
C GLU A 224 -3.84 -21.03 7.18
N ALA A 225 -3.73 -20.71 5.89
CA ALA A 225 -3.42 -21.68 4.83
C ALA A 225 -2.08 -22.40 5.05
N TRP A 226 -1.14 -21.80 5.79
CA TRP A 226 0.12 -22.44 6.19
C TRP A 226 0.02 -23.18 7.53
N GLY A 227 -1.18 -23.25 8.10
CA GLY A 227 -1.50 -23.89 9.38
C GLY A 227 -1.41 -22.97 10.59
N PHE A 228 -1.15 -21.66 10.42
CA PHE A 228 -0.95 -20.74 11.55
C PHE A 228 -2.27 -20.26 12.18
N GLY A 229 -2.28 -20.12 13.51
CA GLY A 229 -3.36 -19.58 14.33
C GLY A 229 -2.85 -19.05 15.68
N HIS A 230 -3.75 -18.87 16.64
CA HIS A 230 -3.45 -18.35 17.98
C HIS A 230 -3.59 -19.43 19.06
N PHE A 231 -2.87 -19.28 20.17
CA PHE A 231 -3.24 -20.00 21.39
C PHE A 231 -4.51 -19.41 22.01
N GLY A 232 -5.40 -20.27 22.52
CA GLY A 232 -6.61 -19.92 23.24
C GLY A 232 -7.80 -19.52 22.37
N LYS A 233 -8.74 -18.79 22.97
CA LYS A 233 -10.02 -18.44 22.35
C LYS A 233 -9.95 -17.07 21.67
N THR A 234 -10.42 -17.00 20.44
CA THR A 234 -10.43 -15.77 19.64
C THR A 234 -11.84 -15.20 19.50
N TYR A 235 -11.97 -13.90 19.72
CA TYR A 235 -13.19 -13.12 19.55
C TYR A 235 -12.99 -12.05 18.48
N TYR A 236 -14.04 -11.80 17.68
CA TYR A 236 -13.98 -10.90 16.54
C TYR A 236 -14.82 -9.64 16.80
N LEU A 237 -14.23 -8.47 16.62
CA LEU A 237 -15.00 -7.22 16.49
C LEU A 237 -15.74 -7.25 15.14
N PRO A 238 -16.99 -6.76 15.07
CA PRO A 238 -17.81 -6.84 13.88
C PRO A 238 -17.30 -5.89 12.78
N SER A 239 -17.69 -6.16 11.54
CA SER A 239 -17.52 -5.22 10.43
C SER A 239 -18.77 -5.18 9.54
N ILE A 240 -18.83 -4.19 8.66
CA ILE A 240 -19.96 -3.98 7.74
C ILE A 240 -20.11 -5.14 6.74
N GLU A 241 -19.01 -5.80 6.39
CA GLU A 241 -18.98 -6.94 5.48
C GLU A 241 -19.55 -8.21 6.09
N THR A 242 -19.49 -8.37 7.41
CA THR A 242 -19.94 -9.59 8.10
C THR A 242 -21.19 -9.43 8.93
N ASN A 243 -21.68 -8.20 9.17
CA ASN A 243 -22.79 -7.97 10.09
C ASN A 243 -23.83 -7.04 9.47
N SER A 244 -25.05 -7.54 9.30
CA SER A 244 -26.19 -6.78 8.80
C SER A 244 -26.69 -5.70 9.75
N ASP A 245 -26.39 -5.86 11.04
CA ASP A 245 -26.68 -4.91 12.12
C ASP A 245 -25.50 -3.97 12.43
N TYR A 246 -24.42 -3.99 11.63
CA TYR A 246 -23.20 -3.21 11.89
C TYR A 246 -23.46 -1.72 12.06
N GLU A 247 -24.30 -1.10 11.22
CA GLU A 247 -24.63 0.32 11.32
C GLU A 247 -25.28 0.70 12.65
N GLN A 248 -26.00 -0.24 13.31
CA GLN A 248 -26.56 -0.02 14.65
C GLN A 248 -25.48 -0.21 15.72
N ARG A 249 -24.62 -1.22 15.57
CA ARG A 249 -23.53 -1.52 16.52
C ARG A 249 -22.47 -0.44 16.56
N VAL A 250 -22.16 0.17 15.43
CA VAL A 250 -21.08 1.15 15.32
C VAL A 250 -21.48 2.54 15.84
N VAL A 251 -22.76 2.82 16.12
CA VAL A 251 -23.22 4.14 16.63
C VAL A 251 -22.50 4.53 17.94
N PRO A 252 -22.58 3.75 19.04
CA PRO A 252 -21.87 4.08 20.27
C PRO A 252 -20.34 4.06 20.10
N VAL A 253 -19.82 3.29 19.14
CA VAL A 253 -18.39 3.25 18.81
C VAL A 253 -17.95 4.55 18.14
N LYS A 254 -18.73 5.11 17.22
CA LYS A 254 -18.50 6.41 16.58
C LYS A 254 -18.44 7.52 17.63
N GLU A 255 -19.34 7.49 18.61
CA GLU A 255 -19.38 8.44 19.73
C GLU A 255 -18.12 8.31 20.62
N ALA A 256 -17.81 7.10 21.07
CA ALA A 256 -16.62 6.84 21.88
C ALA A 256 -15.32 7.22 21.15
N PHE A 257 -15.19 6.88 19.87
CA PHE A 257 -14.02 7.23 19.07
C PHE A 257 -13.85 8.74 18.92
N ALA A 258 -14.96 9.47 18.70
CA ALA A 258 -14.93 10.93 18.63
C ALA A 258 -14.52 11.55 19.98
N GLU A 259 -14.98 11.00 21.11
CA GLU A 259 -14.55 11.44 22.44
C GLU A 259 -13.06 11.18 22.68
N ILE A 260 -12.57 9.99 22.32
CA ILE A 260 -11.17 9.57 22.50
C ILE A 260 -10.22 10.38 21.62
N THR A 261 -10.60 10.63 20.36
CA THR A 261 -9.67 11.07 19.31
C THR A 261 -9.95 12.46 18.78
N GLY A 262 -11.13 13.04 19.06
CA GLY A 262 -11.60 14.28 18.45
C GLY A 262 -11.89 14.18 16.94
N SER A 263 -11.91 12.98 16.36
CA SER A 263 -12.13 12.73 14.93
C SER A 263 -13.32 11.81 14.71
N GLU A 264 -13.97 11.88 13.55
CA GLU A 264 -15.02 10.94 13.17
C GLU A 264 -14.45 9.54 12.94
N TYR A 265 -15.17 8.50 13.37
CA TYR A 265 -14.87 7.11 13.06
C TYR A 265 -15.32 6.78 11.64
N TRP A 266 -14.51 6.01 10.92
CA TRP A 266 -14.75 5.64 9.53
C TRP A 266 -14.39 4.16 9.30
N ALA A 267 -14.88 3.55 8.22
CA ALA A 267 -14.61 2.15 7.88
C ALA A 267 -14.23 2.06 6.40
N ASN A 268 -13.30 1.17 6.04
CA ASN A 268 -12.73 1.13 4.68
C ASN A 268 -12.90 -0.25 3.99
N PRO A 269 -14.12 -0.74 3.72
CA PRO A 269 -14.33 -2.01 3.02
C PRO A 269 -13.62 -2.12 1.66
N SER A 270 -13.39 -1.01 0.95
CA SER A 270 -12.62 -1.04 -0.29
C SER A 270 -11.13 -1.33 -0.05
N ASP A 271 -10.55 -0.80 1.01
CA ASP A 271 -9.18 -1.13 1.42
C ASP A 271 -9.12 -2.57 1.97
N ASN A 272 -10.18 -3.02 2.65
CA ASN A 272 -10.31 -4.41 3.11
C ASN A 272 -10.36 -5.39 1.92
N LEU A 273 -11.09 -5.06 0.85
CA LEU A 273 -11.11 -5.79 -0.42
C LEU A 273 -9.72 -5.84 -1.06
N LEU A 274 -9.03 -4.71 -1.13
CA LEU A 274 -7.65 -4.63 -1.64
C LEU A 274 -6.69 -5.51 -0.85
N LEU A 275 -6.68 -5.38 0.48
CA LEU A 275 -5.80 -6.15 1.35
C LEU A 275 -6.06 -7.65 1.23
N GLN A 276 -7.33 -8.04 1.16
CA GLN A 276 -7.66 -9.45 0.95
C GLN A 276 -7.16 -9.95 -0.40
N LYS A 277 -7.36 -9.20 -1.48
CA LYS A 277 -6.83 -9.52 -2.81
C LYS A 277 -5.31 -9.69 -2.82
N LEU A 278 -4.60 -8.78 -2.15
CA LEU A 278 -3.15 -8.86 -1.98
C LEU A 278 -2.74 -10.10 -1.18
N PHE A 279 -3.45 -10.43 -0.10
CA PHE A 279 -3.17 -11.62 0.70
C PHE A 279 -3.49 -12.91 -0.05
N SER A 280 -4.58 -12.96 -0.82
CA SER A 280 -4.90 -14.08 -1.72
C SER A 280 -3.77 -14.30 -2.72
N LEU A 281 -3.28 -13.23 -3.35
CA LEU A 281 -2.18 -13.31 -4.31
C LEU A 281 -0.87 -13.76 -3.66
N LEU A 282 -0.53 -13.19 -2.49
CA LEU A 282 0.64 -13.63 -1.73
C LEU A 282 0.52 -15.10 -1.29
N ALA A 283 -0.68 -15.58 -0.96
CA ALA A 283 -0.90 -16.98 -0.60
C ALA A 283 -0.84 -17.94 -1.80
N VAL A 284 -1.00 -17.44 -3.03
CA VAL A 284 -0.75 -18.19 -4.26
C VAL A 284 0.75 -18.24 -4.55
N MET A 285 1.41 -17.07 -4.53
CA MET A 285 2.86 -16.95 -4.77
C MET A 285 3.72 -17.67 -3.73
N ILE A 286 3.24 -17.77 -2.49
CA ILE A 286 3.98 -18.33 -1.37
C ILE A 286 3.25 -19.60 -0.92
N THR A 287 3.73 -20.71 -1.44
CA THR A 287 3.06 -22.01 -1.36
C THR A 287 2.91 -22.51 0.07
N ASP A 288 3.96 -22.39 0.88
CA ASP A 288 3.97 -22.77 2.28
C ASP A 288 5.03 -22.01 3.09
N VAL A 289 5.17 -22.40 4.36
CA VAL A 289 6.13 -21.80 5.28
C VAL A 289 7.60 -22.05 4.91
N GLN A 290 7.91 -23.18 4.27
CA GLN A 290 9.28 -23.51 3.82
C GLN A 290 9.66 -22.62 2.63
N ASP A 291 8.73 -22.45 1.71
CA ASP A 291 8.87 -21.53 0.58
C ASP A 291 9.08 -20.09 1.07
N TYR A 292 8.23 -19.61 1.99
CA TYR A 292 8.42 -18.31 2.64
C TYR A 292 9.81 -18.16 3.26
N ALA A 293 10.22 -19.09 4.12
CA ALA A 293 11.47 -19.01 4.85
C ALA A 293 12.71 -19.06 3.93
N SER A 294 12.62 -19.81 2.83
CA SER A 294 13.73 -20.00 1.89
C SER A 294 13.92 -18.81 0.96
N HIS A 295 12.81 -18.21 0.51
CA HIS A 295 12.82 -17.27 -0.61
C HIS A 295 12.43 -15.84 -0.19
N TYR A 296 11.38 -15.69 0.63
CA TYR A 296 10.78 -14.38 0.92
C TYR A 296 11.31 -13.75 2.21
N GLN A 297 11.50 -14.54 3.27
CA GLN A 297 12.01 -14.06 4.54
C GLN A 297 13.36 -13.35 4.41
N PRO A 298 14.38 -13.92 3.73
CA PRO A 298 15.67 -13.23 3.56
C PRO A 298 15.49 -11.89 2.83
N LEU A 299 14.65 -11.86 1.80
CA LEU A 299 14.39 -10.65 1.03
C LEU A 299 13.77 -9.54 1.89
N LEU A 300 12.73 -9.87 2.68
CA LEU A 300 12.05 -8.91 3.55
C LEU A 300 12.97 -8.38 4.66
N ILE A 301 13.78 -9.25 5.24
CA ILE A 301 14.79 -8.89 6.24
C ILE A 301 15.85 -7.95 5.66
N HIS A 302 16.36 -8.24 4.45
CA HIS A 302 17.32 -7.34 3.79
C HIS A 302 16.68 -6.00 3.41
N ALA A 303 15.46 -6.01 2.88
CA ALA A 303 14.72 -4.79 2.55
C ALA A 303 14.50 -3.91 3.78
N TRP A 304 14.20 -4.51 4.94
CA TRP A 304 14.06 -3.78 6.20
C TRP A 304 15.36 -3.10 6.66
N LYS A 305 16.50 -3.79 6.51
CA LYS A 305 17.82 -3.21 6.83
C LYS A 305 18.14 -2.00 5.95
N ASP A 306 17.67 -2.02 4.71
CA ASP A 306 17.89 -0.97 3.72
C ASP A 306 16.76 0.06 3.62
N LYS A 307 15.84 0.08 4.59
CA LYS A 307 14.69 1.01 4.67
C LYS A 307 15.04 2.50 4.52
N HIS A 308 16.29 2.89 4.81
CA HIS A 308 16.76 4.26 4.67
C HIS A 308 17.30 4.61 3.27
N SER A 309 17.44 3.63 2.38
CA SER A 309 17.93 3.80 1.01
C SER A 309 17.06 3.03 0.02
N ALA A 310 16.07 3.72 -0.55
CA ALA A 310 15.22 3.17 -1.61
C ALA A 310 16.04 2.59 -2.78
N MET A 311 17.17 3.23 -3.13
CA MET A 311 18.02 2.74 -4.22
C MET A 311 18.71 1.42 -3.91
N LYS A 312 19.16 1.24 -2.66
CA LYS A 312 19.81 0.00 -2.25
C LYS A 312 18.78 -1.12 -2.14
N MET A 313 17.62 -0.83 -1.54
CA MET A 313 16.49 -1.75 -1.47
C MET A 313 16.08 -2.25 -2.87
N LEU A 314 15.97 -1.36 -3.86
CA LEU A 314 15.68 -1.74 -5.25
C LEU A 314 16.78 -2.60 -5.88
N ALA A 315 18.05 -2.25 -5.68
CA ALA A 315 19.18 -3.01 -6.22
C ALA A 315 19.26 -4.42 -5.62
N ASP A 316 19.03 -4.55 -4.32
CA ASP A 316 19.08 -5.81 -3.61
C ASP A 316 17.85 -6.68 -3.92
N PHE A 317 16.66 -6.09 -4.05
CA PHE A 317 15.47 -6.77 -4.56
C PHE A 317 15.68 -7.31 -5.98
N GLY A 318 16.21 -6.49 -6.89
CA GLY A 318 16.55 -6.93 -8.25
C GLY A 318 17.62 -8.03 -8.26
N THR A 319 18.61 -7.94 -7.38
CA THR A 319 19.64 -8.98 -7.22
C THR A 319 19.05 -10.28 -6.68
N ALA A 320 18.12 -10.22 -5.73
CA ALA A 320 17.41 -11.38 -5.19
C ALA A 320 16.60 -12.08 -6.28
N ILE A 321 15.79 -11.35 -7.06
CA ILE A 321 15.05 -11.92 -8.20
C ILE A 321 15.99 -12.57 -9.22
N ILE A 322 17.13 -11.95 -9.53
CA ILE A 322 18.08 -12.52 -10.50
C ILE A 322 18.72 -13.82 -9.98
N ARG A 323 19.00 -13.89 -8.67
CA ARG A 323 19.69 -15.03 -8.05
C ARG A 323 18.76 -16.18 -7.70
N ASP A 324 17.50 -15.85 -7.40
CA ASP A 324 16.50 -16.81 -6.96
C ASP A 324 15.52 -17.10 -8.10
N GLY A 325 15.74 -18.25 -8.75
CA GLY A 325 14.89 -18.69 -9.86
C GLY A 325 13.45 -19.01 -9.46
N HIS A 326 13.17 -19.27 -8.17
CA HIS A 326 11.83 -19.49 -7.65
C HIS A 326 11.09 -18.16 -7.59
N LEU A 327 11.63 -17.18 -6.85
CA LEU A 327 11.05 -15.83 -6.74
C LEU A 327 10.79 -15.20 -8.11
N ARG A 328 11.73 -15.37 -9.05
CA ARG A 328 11.55 -14.84 -10.41
C ARG A 328 10.37 -15.48 -11.12
N ARG A 329 10.23 -16.80 -11.04
CA ARG A 329 9.16 -17.52 -11.73
C ARG A 329 7.80 -17.13 -11.17
N GLU A 330 7.64 -17.19 -9.85
CA GLU A 330 6.38 -16.81 -9.19
C GLU A 330 6.00 -15.36 -9.49
N LEU A 331 6.98 -14.44 -9.49
CA LEU A 331 6.73 -13.05 -9.87
C LEU A 331 6.38 -12.88 -11.35
N GLU A 332 7.01 -13.65 -12.25
CA GLU A 332 6.71 -13.63 -13.70
C GLU A 332 5.31 -14.19 -13.99
N ASP A 333 4.93 -15.28 -13.33
CA ASP A 333 3.64 -15.97 -13.50
C ASP A 333 2.47 -15.10 -12.97
N GLU A 334 2.68 -14.41 -11.85
CA GLU A 334 1.65 -13.58 -11.20
C GLU A 334 1.72 -12.08 -11.58
N LEU A 335 2.60 -11.69 -12.51
CA LEU A 335 2.82 -10.29 -12.87
C LEU A 335 1.55 -9.60 -13.38
N GLU A 336 0.73 -10.34 -14.12
CA GLU A 336 -0.54 -9.86 -14.65
C GLU A 336 -1.55 -9.56 -13.54
N ASP A 337 -1.61 -10.42 -12.54
CA ASP A 337 -2.52 -10.35 -11.40
C ASP A 337 -2.10 -9.22 -10.44
N VAL A 338 -0.81 -9.10 -10.12
CA VAL A 338 -0.26 -7.96 -9.38
C VAL A 338 -0.63 -6.64 -10.06
N TRP A 339 -0.48 -6.58 -11.39
CA TRP A 339 -0.78 -5.38 -12.15
C TRP A 339 -2.29 -5.06 -12.18
N ALA A 340 -3.14 -6.09 -12.28
CA ALA A 340 -4.58 -5.91 -12.19
C ALA A 340 -4.98 -5.29 -10.85
N VAL A 341 -4.52 -5.85 -9.72
CA VAL A 341 -4.78 -5.32 -8.37
C VAL A 341 -4.39 -3.85 -8.26
N LEU A 342 -3.16 -3.51 -8.67
CA LEU A 342 -2.66 -2.13 -8.59
C LEU A 342 -3.47 -1.17 -9.47
N SER A 343 -3.86 -1.60 -10.68
CA SER A 343 -4.63 -0.77 -11.60
C SER A 343 -6.06 -0.53 -11.11
N ASN A 344 -6.70 -1.54 -10.53
CA ASN A 344 -8.05 -1.45 -9.99
C ASN A 344 -8.08 -0.65 -8.69
N MET A 345 -7.06 -0.80 -7.82
CA MET A 345 -6.85 0.06 -6.66
C MET A 345 -6.77 1.54 -7.08
N GLY A 346 -5.93 1.86 -8.09
CA GLY A 346 -5.80 3.22 -8.59
C GLY A 346 -7.12 3.80 -9.12
N GLN A 347 -7.97 2.96 -9.72
CA GLN A 347 -9.31 3.34 -10.15
C GLN A 347 -10.23 3.60 -8.96
N GLU A 348 -10.29 2.69 -7.99
CA GLU A 348 -11.17 2.80 -6.83
C GLU A 348 -10.83 4.04 -6.00
N MET A 349 -9.55 4.30 -5.73
CA MET A 349 -9.10 5.53 -5.06
C MET A 349 -9.56 6.80 -5.81
N MET A 350 -9.47 6.80 -7.15
CA MET A 350 -9.95 7.91 -7.98
C MET A 350 -11.47 8.08 -7.85
N VAL A 351 -12.24 7.00 -7.93
CA VAL A 351 -13.70 7.03 -7.78
C VAL A 351 -14.10 7.58 -6.41
N GLN A 352 -13.47 7.10 -5.33
CA GLN A 352 -13.76 7.54 -3.97
C GLN A 352 -13.45 9.02 -3.76
N SER A 353 -12.31 9.50 -4.27
CA SER A 353 -11.94 10.92 -4.20
C SER A 353 -12.94 11.84 -4.91
N ILE A 354 -13.67 11.35 -5.92
CA ILE A 354 -14.65 12.12 -6.69
C ILE A 354 -16.05 12.02 -6.08
N GLN A 355 -16.43 10.84 -5.58
CA GLN A 355 -17.83 10.55 -5.21
C GLN A 355 -18.23 10.99 -3.80
N SER A 356 -17.32 11.55 -3.00
CA SER A 356 -17.59 12.00 -1.62
C SER A 356 -18.47 11.03 -0.83
N ARG A 357 -18.27 9.71 -1.00
CA ARG A 357 -19.01 8.73 -0.21
C ARG A 357 -18.55 8.89 1.23
N ALA A 358 -19.37 9.53 2.04
CA ALA A 358 -19.07 9.85 3.43
C ALA A 358 -18.72 8.57 4.19
N GLY A 359 -17.53 8.51 4.80
CA GLY A 359 -17.13 7.45 5.73
C GLY A 359 -16.21 6.35 5.19
N TYR A 360 -15.84 6.33 3.90
CA TYR A 360 -14.96 5.29 3.31
C TYR A 360 -13.50 5.68 3.10
N TRP A 361 -13.20 6.98 3.17
CA TRP A 361 -11.85 7.48 3.03
C TRP A 361 -11.70 8.70 3.92
N ASN A 362 -10.68 8.71 4.76
CA ASN A 362 -10.38 9.86 5.59
C ASN A 362 -9.25 10.67 4.95
N ALA A 363 -9.62 11.82 4.37
CA ALA A 363 -8.68 12.74 3.73
C ALA A 363 -7.70 13.41 4.71
N ASN A 364 -7.95 13.33 6.02
CA ASN A 364 -7.12 13.95 7.06
C ASN A 364 -6.01 13.01 7.58
N VAL A 365 -5.98 11.75 7.16
CA VAL A 365 -4.96 10.77 7.56
C VAL A 365 -4.14 10.27 6.36
N GLY A 366 -2.96 9.72 6.63
CA GLY A 366 -2.08 9.21 5.57
C GLY A 366 -2.60 7.92 4.93
N LEU A 367 -2.08 7.58 3.75
CA LEU A 367 -2.44 6.35 3.02
C LEU A 367 -2.33 5.08 3.89
N LEU A 368 -1.21 4.91 4.59
CA LEU A 368 -0.99 3.74 5.44
C LEU A 368 -2.00 3.66 6.60
N GLU A 369 -2.44 4.80 7.11
CA GLU A 369 -3.45 4.86 8.19
C GLU A 369 -4.86 4.57 7.68
N ASN A 370 -5.19 4.91 6.43
CA ASN A 370 -6.44 4.46 5.81
C ASN A 370 -6.42 2.94 5.56
N VAL A 371 -5.36 2.45 4.89
CA VAL A 371 -5.27 1.03 4.52
C VAL A 371 -5.20 0.11 5.74
N MET A 372 -4.45 0.50 6.77
CA MET A 372 -4.27 -0.30 7.98
C MET A 372 -5.16 0.16 9.13
N HIS A 373 -6.21 0.95 8.87
CA HIS A 373 -7.05 1.60 9.88
C HIS A 373 -7.54 0.62 10.96
N GLU A 374 -8.03 -0.53 10.53
CA GLU A 374 -8.58 -1.59 11.40
C GLU A 374 -7.54 -2.12 12.41
N HIS A 375 -6.24 -1.96 12.12
CA HIS A 375 -5.15 -2.35 13.02
C HIS A 375 -4.76 -1.26 14.04
N TYR A 376 -5.33 -0.06 13.96
CA TYR A 376 -4.95 1.01 14.90
C TYR A 376 -5.65 0.82 16.26
N PRO A 377 -4.94 0.98 17.38
CA PRO A 377 -5.54 0.72 18.69
C PRO A 377 -6.68 1.65 19.08
N LYS A 378 -6.81 2.81 18.43
CA LYS A 378 -7.92 3.75 18.66
C LYS A 378 -9.27 3.10 18.36
N GLY A 379 -9.37 2.28 17.31
CA GLY A 379 -10.60 1.55 16.97
C GLY A 379 -10.94 0.51 18.02
N TYR A 380 -9.96 -0.32 18.42
CA TYR A 380 -10.13 -1.27 19.52
C TYR A 380 -10.56 -0.60 20.82
N LEU A 381 -9.93 0.53 21.17
CA LEU A 381 -10.30 1.29 22.37
C LEU A 381 -11.75 1.77 22.29
N ALA A 382 -12.18 2.31 21.13
CA ALA A 382 -13.56 2.76 20.95
C ALA A 382 -14.58 1.61 21.09
N TRP A 383 -14.31 0.44 20.51
CA TRP A 383 -15.16 -0.75 20.68
C TRP A 383 -15.29 -1.18 22.14
N PHE A 384 -14.18 -1.22 22.88
CA PHE A 384 -14.19 -1.54 24.30
C PHE A 384 -14.86 -0.46 25.15
N SER A 385 -14.77 0.80 24.76
CA SER A 385 -15.42 1.91 25.47
C SER A 385 -16.93 1.95 25.25
N ALA A 386 -17.40 1.51 24.09
CA ALA A 386 -18.80 1.57 23.69
C ALA A 386 -19.69 0.48 24.31
N TYR A 387 -19.10 -0.62 24.81
CA TYR A 387 -19.83 -1.79 25.26
C TYR A 387 -19.46 -2.21 26.69
N ASP A 388 -20.45 -2.69 27.45
CA ASP A 388 -20.28 -3.17 28.83
C ASP A 388 -20.20 -4.71 28.93
N SER A 389 -20.33 -5.42 27.81
CA SER A 389 -20.24 -6.87 27.78
C SER A 389 -19.56 -7.36 26.50
N LEU A 390 -18.93 -8.54 26.61
CA LEU A 390 -18.34 -9.23 25.47
C LEU A 390 -19.38 -9.52 24.39
N GLU A 391 -20.54 -10.04 24.76
CA GLU A 391 -21.58 -10.50 23.83
C GLU A 391 -22.13 -9.36 22.96
N GLY A 392 -22.29 -8.17 23.54
CA GLY A 392 -22.70 -6.99 22.77
C GLY A 392 -21.61 -6.47 21.83
N MET A 393 -20.34 -6.60 22.24
CA MET A 393 -19.19 -6.05 21.51
C MET A 393 -18.76 -6.90 20.31
N VAL A 394 -18.86 -8.24 20.41
CA VAL A 394 -18.26 -9.16 19.44
C VAL A 394 -19.30 -9.77 18.48
N THR A 395 -18.82 -10.26 17.34
CA THR A 395 -19.60 -11.05 16.40
C THR A 395 -19.23 -12.53 16.46
N GLN A 396 -20.22 -13.39 16.25
CA GLN A 396 -20.01 -14.81 15.97
C GLN A 396 -20.00 -15.09 14.45
N ASN A 397 -20.60 -14.21 13.63
CA ASN A 397 -20.56 -14.37 12.20
C ASN A 397 -19.21 -13.92 11.64
N ARG A 398 -18.56 -14.82 10.92
CA ARG A 398 -17.28 -14.60 10.23
C ARG A 398 -17.38 -14.67 8.71
N ASN A 399 -18.59 -14.95 8.22
CA ASN A 399 -18.84 -15.33 6.85
C ASN A 399 -19.44 -14.14 6.10
N PHE A 400 -18.96 -13.92 4.88
CA PHE A 400 -19.46 -12.91 3.97
C PHE A 400 -19.43 -13.40 2.52
N ARG A 401 -20.12 -12.68 1.65
CA ARG A 401 -20.24 -12.96 0.22
C ARG A 401 -19.84 -11.74 -0.58
N ARG A 402 -19.14 -11.95 -1.68
CA ARG A 402 -18.88 -10.93 -2.69
C ARG A 402 -19.55 -11.33 -3.97
N ILE A 403 -20.42 -10.47 -4.47
CA ILE A 403 -21.20 -10.68 -5.68
C ILE A 403 -20.66 -9.72 -6.73
N SER A 404 -19.98 -10.26 -7.73
CA SER A 404 -19.54 -9.53 -8.92
C SER A 404 -20.70 -9.44 -9.90
N VAL A 405 -21.07 -8.20 -10.25
CA VAL A 405 -22.06 -7.90 -11.28
C VAL A 405 -21.47 -6.95 -12.33
N PRO A 406 -21.96 -6.99 -13.58
CA PRO A 406 -21.56 -6.03 -14.61
C PRO A 406 -21.78 -4.58 -14.15
N GLY A 407 -20.80 -3.70 -14.34
CA GLY A 407 -20.83 -2.36 -13.74
C GLY A 407 -21.91 -1.40 -14.24
N ASN A 408 -22.61 -1.76 -15.33
CA ASN A 408 -23.75 -1.01 -15.85
C ASN A 408 -25.12 -1.56 -15.41
N ALA A 409 -25.15 -2.70 -14.71
CA ALA A 409 -26.38 -3.28 -14.18
C ALA A 409 -26.96 -2.42 -13.04
N GLY A 410 -28.29 -2.40 -12.93
CA GLY A 410 -28.97 -1.95 -11.73
C GLY A 410 -29.36 -3.15 -10.88
N PHE A 411 -29.49 -2.99 -9.57
CA PHE A 411 -29.96 -4.08 -8.71
C PHE A 411 -30.65 -3.57 -7.44
N GLN A 412 -31.41 -4.47 -6.82
CA GLN A 412 -32.10 -4.26 -5.54
C GLN A 412 -31.82 -5.44 -4.62
N VAL A 413 -31.66 -5.18 -3.33
CA VAL A 413 -31.45 -6.19 -2.28
C VAL A 413 -32.56 -6.06 -1.24
N PHE A 414 -33.12 -7.19 -0.85
CA PHE A 414 -34.24 -7.32 0.07
C PHE A 414 -33.90 -8.30 1.20
N ASP A 415 -34.61 -8.17 2.32
CA ASP A 415 -34.64 -9.21 3.36
C ASP A 415 -35.74 -10.25 3.10
N THR A 416 -35.85 -11.23 4.00
CA THR A 416 -36.89 -12.29 3.96
C THR A 416 -38.31 -11.78 4.10
N ALA A 417 -38.51 -10.54 4.59
CA ALA A 417 -39.81 -9.90 4.68
C ALA A 417 -40.13 -9.07 3.42
N SER A 418 -39.30 -9.17 2.38
CA SER A 418 -39.36 -8.38 1.14
C SER A 418 -39.21 -6.88 1.38
N GLN A 419 -38.60 -6.46 2.50
CA GLN A 419 -38.26 -5.07 2.73
C GLN A 419 -37.02 -4.71 1.91
N LEU A 420 -37.10 -3.63 1.14
CA LEU A 420 -35.96 -3.13 0.38
C LEU A 420 -34.87 -2.63 1.33
N LEU A 421 -33.69 -3.25 1.25
CA LEU A 421 -32.50 -2.90 2.02
C LEU A 421 -31.61 -1.92 1.26
N MET A 422 -31.36 -2.20 -0.03
CA MET A 422 -30.45 -1.42 -0.88
C MET A 422 -30.92 -1.39 -2.33
N LYS A 423 -30.66 -0.29 -3.04
CA LYS A 423 -30.82 -0.17 -4.50
C LYS A 423 -29.58 0.48 -5.11
N TYR A 424 -29.19 0.07 -6.31
CA TYR A 424 -28.06 0.65 -7.03
C TYR A 424 -28.39 0.85 -8.52
N ASN A 425 -27.97 1.99 -9.07
CA ASN A 425 -28.04 2.32 -10.49
C ASN A 425 -29.44 2.04 -11.10
N MET A 426 -30.52 2.41 -10.42
CA MET A 426 -31.91 2.30 -10.90
C MET A 426 -32.29 3.59 -11.65
N ALA A 427 -32.76 3.47 -12.90
CA ALA A 427 -33.01 4.62 -13.79
C ALA A 427 -34.40 5.27 -13.60
N ASP A 428 -35.31 4.65 -12.85
CA ASP A 428 -36.70 5.10 -12.71
C ASP A 428 -36.92 5.99 -11.48
N GLU A 429 -37.49 7.18 -11.70
CA GLU A 429 -37.90 8.15 -10.66
C GLU A 429 -38.94 7.57 -9.68
N ALA A 430 -39.71 6.54 -10.08
CA ALA A 430 -40.69 5.86 -9.24
C ALA A 430 -40.07 5.13 -8.02
N PHE A 431 -38.77 4.85 -8.06
CA PHE A 431 -38.05 4.18 -6.97
C PHE A 431 -37.24 5.14 -6.12
N ALA A 432 -37.28 6.46 -6.37
CA ALA A 432 -36.45 7.45 -5.68
C ALA A 432 -36.73 7.56 -4.17
N ASP A 433 -37.94 7.21 -3.72
CA ASP A 433 -38.50 7.62 -2.42
C ASP A 433 -38.44 6.57 -1.27
N SER A 434 -37.68 5.50 -1.43
CA SER A 434 -37.43 4.54 -0.33
C SER A 434 -36.22 4.96 0.49
N ASN A 435 -36.45 5.28 1.77
CA ASN A 435 -35.44 5.37 2.84
C ASN A 435 -34.74 4.01 3.02
N ALA A 436 -33.91 3.61 2.08
CA ALA A 436 -33.06 2.44 2.17
C ALA A 436 -32.01 2.69 3.26
N ASN A 437 -32.22 2.09 4.43
CA ASN A 437 -31.41 2.32 5.63
C ASN A 437 -30.15 1.43 5.73
N ALA A 438 -29.98 0.42 4.85
CA ALA A 438 -28.81 -0.46 4.86
C ALA A 438 -27.89 -0.17 3.67
N ILE A 439 -26.68 0.29 3.95
CA ILE A 439 -25.65 0.54 2.93
C ILE A 439 -24.67 -0.62 3.00
N PHE A 440 -24.88 -1.66 2.20
CA PHE A 440 -23.87 -2.70 2.04
C PHE A 440 -22.65 -2.15 1.28
N PRO A 441 -21.44 -2.67 1.53
CA PRO A 441 -20.26 -2.23 0.81
C PRO A 441 -20.38 -2.51 -0.69
N LEU A 442 -19.92 -1.53 -1.47
CA LEU A 442 -20.05 -1.53 -2.92
C LEU A 442 -18.80 -0.95 -3.57
N GLU A 443 -17.96 -1.81 -4.10
CA GLU A 443 -16.65 -1.45 -4.65
C GLU A 443 -16.62 -1.58 -6.17
N LYS A 444 -15.88 -0.70 -6.84
CA LYS A 444 -15.62 -0.85 -8.28
C LYS A 444 -14.34 -1.65 -8.48
N SER A 445 -14.41 -2.66 -9.34
CA SER A 445 -13.28 -3.53 -9.66
C SER A 445 -13.16 -3.65 -11.18
N GLY A 446 -12.39 -2.75 -11.80
CA GLY A 446 -12.24 -2.71 -13.25
C GLY A 446 -13.54 -2.25 -13.94
N ASP A 447 -14.18 -3.20 -14.62
CA ASP A 447 -15.46 -3.00 -15.34
C ASP A 447 -16.66 -3.59 -14.57
N GLU A 448 -16.41 -4.14 -13.38
CA GLU A 448 -17.41 -4.76 -12.52
C GLU A 448 -17.69 -3.91 -11.29
N ILE A 449 -18.83 -4.21 -10.67
CA ILE A 449 -19.20 -3.74 -9.34
C ILE A 449 -19.28 -4.97 -8.43
N ILE A 450 -18.60 -4.89 -7.29
CA ILE A 450 -18.60 -5.91 -6.27
C ILE A 450 -19.50 -5.43 -5.14
N LEU A 451 -20.58 -6.17 -4.88
CA LEU A 451 -21.42 -5.99 -3.71
C LEU A 451 -20.97 -6.97 -2.63
N THR A 452 -20.68 -6.48 -1.43
CA THR A 452 -20.36 -7.35 -0.28
C THR A 452 -21.59 -7.52 0.61
N LEU A 453 -22.04 -8.75 0.82
CA LEU A 453 -23.16 -9.09 1.71
C LEU A 453 -22.69 -9.93 2.90
N PRO A 454 -23.10 -9.60 4.14
CA PRO A 454 -22.98 -10.50 5.27
C PRO A 454 -23.63 -11.87 5.02
N ALA A 455 -23.10 -12.93 5.63
CA ALA A 455 -23.74 -14.25 5.66
C ALA A 455 -24.30 -14.56 7.07
N ASP A 456 -25.04 -13.61 7.63
CA ASP A 456 -25.67 -13.69 8.96
C ASP A 456 -27.19 -13.86 8.90
N ARG A 457 -27.79 -13.64 7.72
CA ARG A 457 -29.20 -13.86 7.42
C ARG A 457 -29.39 -14.12 5.93
N GLU A 458 -30.61 -14.47 5.56
CA GLU A 458 -31.01 -14.65 4.17
C GLU A 458 -31.25 -13.30 3.48
N TYR A 459 -30.84 -13.22 2.20
CA TYR A 459 -31.06 -12.07 1.33
C TYR A 459 -31.67 -12.52 0.01
N HIS A 460 -32.50 -11.64 -0.55
CA HIS A 460 -33.00 -11.76 -1.90
C HIS A 460 -32.47 -10.58 -2.74
N MET A 461 -31.96 -10.83 -3.94
CA MET A 461 -31.44 -9.78 -4.82
C MET A 461 -31.98 -9.91 -6.23
N ASP A 462 -32.50 -8.81 -6.76
CA ASP A 462 -32.96 -8.70 -8.14
C ASP A 462 -31.97 -7.85 -8.94
N VAL A 463 -31.48 -8.39 -10.05
CA VAL A 463 -30.53 -7.73 -10.95
C VAL A 463 -31.20 -7.42 -12.28
N TYR A 464 -30.97 -6.19 -12.75
CA TYR A 464 -31.47 -5.60 -13.99
C TYR A 464 -30.28 -5.28 -14.89
N PRO A 465 -29.84 -6.22 -15.75
CA PRO A 465 -28.77 -5.98 -16.68
C PRO A 465 -29.14 -4.87 -17.67
N ARG A 466 -28.15 -4.09 -18.12
CA ARG A 466 -28.36 -3.03 -19.13
C ARG A 466 -27.41 -3.22 -20.31
N GLY A 467 -27.92 -3.10 -21.53
CA GLY A 467 -27.10 -3.19 -22.74
C GLY A 467 -26.86 -4.62 -23.21
N ALA A 468 -26.00 -4.77 -24.22
CA ALA A 468 -25.84 -6.01 -24.98
C ALA A 468 -24.80 -6.99 -24.42
N ASP A 469 -24.07 -6.63 -23.36
CA ASP A 469 -22.92 -7.40 -22.84
C ASP A 469 -23.19 -7.80 -21.38
N VAL A 470 -24.08 -8.78 -21.16
CA VAL A 470 -24.24 -9.39 -19.82
C VAL A 470 -23.10 -10.39 -19.66
N ARG A 471 -22.09 -9.99 -18.90
CA ARG A 471 -20.98 -10.87 -18.54
C ARG A 471 -21.38 -11.75 -17.34
N SER A 472 -20.65 -12.84 -17.11
CA SER A 472 -20.96 -13.86 -16.10
C SER A 472 -21.12 -13.27 -14.70
N PHE A 473 -22.06 -13.81 -13.92
CA PHE A 473 -22.20 -13.51 -12.50
C PHE A 473 -21.28 -14.41 -11.68
N ILE A 474 -20.57 -13.82 -10.73
CA ILE A 474 -19.69 -14.56 -9.81
C ILE A 474 -20.08 -14.24 -8.37
N ILE A 475 -20.23 -15.29 -7.56
CA ILE A 475 -20.43 -15.21 -6.12
C ILE A 475 -19.20 -15.84 -5.47
N ARG A 476 -18.53 -15.12 -4.57
CA ARG A 476 -17.42 -15.63 -3.77
C ARG A 476 -17.79 -15.63 -2.29
N GLU A 477 -17.67 -16.78 -1.64
CA GLU A 477 -17.89 -16.97 -0.21
C GLU A 477 -16.54 -16.89 0.53
N GLY A 478 -16.43 -15.96 1.48
CA GLY A 478 -15.22 -15.65 2.21
C GLY A 478 -15.38 -15.73 3.73
N VAL A 479 -14.38 -16.25 4.42
CA VAL A 479 -14.31 -16.27 5.89
C VAL A 479 -13.23 -15.30 6.36
N ILE A 480 -13.51 -14.49 7.37
CA ILE A 480 -12.51 -13.66 8.04
C ILE A 480 -11.26 -14.48 8.38
N GLY A 481 -10.09 -13.92 8.03
CA GLY A 481 -8.77 -14.51 8.30
C GLY A 481 -8.32 -15.55 7.26
N LYS A 482 -9.18 -15.93 6.32
CA LYS A 482 -8.82 -16.83 5.21
C LYS A 482 -8.46 -16.04 3.95
N THR A 483 -7.39 -16.48 3.29
CA THR A 483 -6.91 -15.88 2.03
C THR A 483 -7.57 -16.47 0.80
N LYS A 484 -8.14 -17.68 0.88
CA LYS A 484 -8.86 -18.33 -0.22
C LYS A 484 -10.37 -18.24 0.00
N MET A 485 -11.10 -18.07 -1.09
CA MET A 485 -12.57 -18.08 -1.13
C MET A 485 -13.06 -19.26 -1.93
N SER A 486 -14.32 -19.64 -1.72
CA SER A 486 -15.03 -20.54 -2.63
C SER A 486 -15.83 -19.73 -3.64
N GLU A 487 -15.84 -20.16 -4.89
CA GLU A 487 -16.47 -19.42 -5.99
C GLU A 487 -17.62 -20.22 -6.60
N TYR A 488 -18.65 -19.48 -6.99
CA TYR A 488 -19.77 -19.96 -7.77
C TYR A 488 -19.90 -19.04 -8.97
N SER A 489 -19.91 -19.58 -10.19
CA SER A 489 -20.07 -18.78 -11.40
C SER A 489 -21.14 -19.33 -12.35
N ALA A 490 -21.89 -18.43 -12.98
CA ALA A 490 -22.82 -18.75 -14.07
C ALA A 490 -22.13 -18.60 -15.43
N ALA A 491 -22.42 -19.48 -16.39
CA ALA A 491 -21.81 -19.38 -17.71
C ALA A 491 -22.40 -18.20 -18.51
N THR A 492 -21.52 -17.45 -19.21
CA THR A 492 -21.87 -16.23 -19.95
C THR A 492 -22.94 -16.44 -21.03
N ALA A 493 -23.01 -17.64 -21.63
CA ALA A 493 -23.98 -17.95 -22.68
C ALA A 493 -25.42 -18.13 -22.15
N ASP A 494 -25.58 -18.34 -20.84
CA ASP A 494 -26.87 -18.65 -20.24
C ASP A 494 -27.67 -17.38 -19.88
N THR A 495 -27.03 -16.21 -19.87
CA THR A 495 -27.64 -14.93 -19.46
C THR A 495 -28.10 -14.08 -20.64
N GLN A 496 -29.41 -13.88 -20.79
CA GLN A 496 -30.04 -12.93 -21.71
C GLN A 496 -30.08 -11.48 -21.20
N THR A 497 -30.01 -10.51 -22.10
CA THR A 497 -29.80 -9.07 -21.85
C THR A 497 -31.01 -8.27 -21.36
N GLN A 498 -32.23 -8.82 -21.42
CA GLN A 498 -33.47 -8.13 -21.04
C GLN A 498 -34.25 -8.77 -19.88
N ALA A 499 -33.75 -9.88 -19.31
CA ALA A 499 -34.41 -10.57 -18.20
C ALA A 499 -34.00 -9.96 -16.85
N VAL A 500 -34.93 -9.97 -15.89
CA VAL A 500 -34.62 -9.74 -14.47
C VAL A 500 -34.15 -11.06 -13.88
N TYR A 501 -33.04 -11.01 -13.14
CA TYR A 501 -32.48 -12.18 -12.49
C TYR A 501 -32.54 -12.06 -10.97
N SER A 502 -33.19 -13.02 -10.34
CA SER A 502 -33.34 -13.11 -8.90
C SER A 502 -32.35 -14.11 -8.30
N PHE A 503 -31.76 -13.74 -7.17
CA PHE A 503 -30.82 -14.54 -6.40
C PHE A 503 -31.32 -14.71 -4.96
N LEU A 504 -31.26 -15.94 -4.47
CA LEU A 504 -31.45 -16.24 -3.05
C LEU A 504 -30.10 -16.54 -2.41
N PHE A 505 -29.75 -15.77 -1.39
CA PHE A 505 -28.55 -15.97 -0.60
C PHE A 505 -28.95 -16.51 0.79
N PRO A 506 -28.64 -17.77 1.11
CA PRO A 506 -29.00 -18.35 2.41
C PRO A 506 -28.17 -17.77 3.55
N THR A 507 -28.60 -18.01 4.80
CA THR A 507 -27.85 -17.58 5.99
C THR A 507 -26.43 -18.15 6.02
N GLU A 508 -26.24 -19.46 5.85
CA GLU A 508 -24.91 -20.09 5.87
C GLU A 508 -24.38 -20.39 4.46
N PHE A 509 -23.08 -20.64 4.34
CA PHE A 509 -22.47 -21.13 3.09
C PHE A 509 -23.05 -22.48 2.73
N GLY A 510 -23.44 -22.67 1.47
CA GLY A 510 -23.99 -23.95 1.06
C GLY A 510 -22.93 -25.00 0.69
N GLY A 511 -21.65 -24.63 0.55
CA GLY A 511 -20.56 -25.53 0.16
C GLY A 511 -20.83 -26.26 -1.17
N GLU A 512 -20.31 -27.50 -1.33
CA GLU A 512 -20.62 -28.37 -2.49
C GLU A 512 -22.13 -28.65 -2.69
N GLY A 513 -22.96 -28.38 -1.68
CA GLY A 513 -24.43 -28.49 -1.72
C GLY A 513 -25.19 -27.19 -1.98
N ALA A 514 -24.50 -26.04 -2.12
CA ALA A 514 -25.13 -24.76 -2.39
C ALA A 514 -25.66 -24.74 -3.81
N VAL A 515 -26.97 -24.81 -3.99
CA VAL A 515 -27.58 -24.64 -5.30
C VAL A 515 -27.89 -23.15 -5.47
N TYR A 516 -26.84 -22.33 -5.66
CA TYR A 516 -27.07 -20.98 -6.18
C TYR A 516 -27.68 -21.12 -7.58
N GLN A 517 -28.83 -20.51 -7.76
CA GLN A 517 -29.54 -20.49 -9.03
C GLN A 517 -29.85 -19.05 -9.39
N LEU A 518 -29.57 -18.71 -10.64
CA LEU A 518 -30.07 -17.51 -11.28
C LEU A 518 -31.50 -17.78 -11.73
N VAL A 519 -32.50 -17.14 -11.14
CA VAL A 519 -33.90 -17.36 -11.51
C VAL A 519 -34.38 -16.20 -12.38
N SER A 520 -34.98 -16.50 -13.54
CA SER A 520 -35.68 -15.52 -14.36
C SER A 520 -37.01 -16.09 -14.88
N GLU A 521 -37.83 -15.28 -15.55
CA GLU A 521 -39.07 -15.75 -16.19
C GLU A 521 -38.83 -16.92 -17.18
N GLN A 522 -37.63 -17.04 -17.72
CA GLN A 522 -37.26 -18.01 -18.75
C GLN A 522 -36.76 -19.34 -18.18
N GLY A 523 -36.51 -19.41 -16.87
CA GLY A 523 -36.01 -20.59 -16.18
C GLY A 523 -34.94 -20.28 -15.13
N SER A 524 -34.38 -21.34 -14.54
CA SER A 524 -33.32 -21.29 -13.54
C SER A 524 -31.98 -21.76 -14.10
N ILE A 525 -30.91 -21.00 -13.90
CA ILE A 525 -29.55 -21.36 -14.32
C ILE A 525 -28.72 -21.68 -13.07
N PRO A 526 -28.23 -22.92 -12.90
CA PRO A 526 -27.40 -23.28 -11.76
C PRO A 526 -25.98 -22.72 -11.91
N PHE A 527 -25.38 -22.34 -10.79
CA PHE A 527 -23.98 -21.93 -10.73
C PHE A 527 -23.05 -23.15 -10.66
N ARG A 528 -21.83 -23.00 -11.18
CA ARG A 528 -20.76 -23.99 -11.06
C ARG A 528 -19.89 -23.66 -9.85
N PHE A 529 -19.69 -24.63 -8.98
CA PHE A 529 -18.87 -24.48 -7.77
C PHE A 529 -17.39 -24.76 -8.02
N VAL A 530 -16.53 -23.93 -7.43
CA VAL A 530 -15.08 -24.10 -7.34
C VAL A 530 -14.67 -23.88 -5.88
N GLN A 531 -14.01 -24.89 -5.28
CA GLN A 531 -13.69 -24.87 -3.85
C GLN A 531 -12.69 -23.77 -3.46
N GLU A 532 -11.64 -23.57 -4.26
CA GLU A 532 -10.65 -22.52 -4.08
C GLU A 532 -10.61 -21.65 -5.35
N SER A 533 -11.08 -20.42 -5.22
CA SER A 533 -11.13 -19.47 -6.33
C SER A 533 -9.75 -18.92 -6.66
N ALA A 534 -9.56 -18.52 -7.92
CA ALA A 534 -8.47 -17.63 -8.26
C ALA A 534 -8.60 -16.31 -7.48
N PRO A 535 -7.48 -15.63 -7.14
CA PRO A 535 -7.52 -14.34 -6.45
C PRO A 535 -8.32 -13.29 -7.24
N MET A 536 -8.19 -13.29 -8.57
CA MET A 536 -8.85 -12.35 -9.47
C MET A 536 -9.92 -13.03 -10.32
N ASP A 537 -10.89 -12.23 -10.77
CA ASP A 537 -11.87 -12.64 -11.78
C ASP A 537 -11.29 -12.38 -13.20
N PRO A 538 -11.52 -13.24 -14.20
CA PRO A 538 -11.21 -12.94 -15.60
C PRO A 538 -11.63 -11.53 -16.10
N LEU A 539 -12.75 -11.00 -15.62
CA LEU A 539 -13.25 -9.68 -15.98
C LEU A 539 -12.44 -8.55 -15.37
N GLU A 540 -11.94 -8.78 -14.16
CA GLU A 540 -11.00 -7.90 -13.49
C GLU A 540 -9.66 -7.87 -14.23
N LEU A 541 -9.13 -9.05 -14.58
CA LEU A 541 -7.89 -9.22 -15.34
C LEU A 541 -8.00 -8.60 -16.74
N GLY A 542 -9.15 -8.70 -17.40
CA GLY A 542 -9.39 -8.17 -18.73
C GLY A 542 -9.86 -6.71 -18.79
N SER A 543 -9.87 -5.98 -17.67
CA SER A 543 -10.59 -4.71 -17.58
C SER A 543 -10.03 -3.60 -18.49
N GLY A 544 -10.93 -2.74 -18.98
CA GLY A 544 -10.55 -1.56 -19.77
C GLY A 544 -9.64 -0.58 -19.00
N THR A 545 -9.78 -0.56 -17.68
CA THR A 545 -8.91 0.19 -16.75
C THR A 545 -7.47 -0.33 -16.81
N ARG A 546 -7.26 -1.64 -16.61
CA ARG A 546 -5.94 -2.26 -16.73
C ARG A 546 -5.34 -1.99 -18.10
N HIS A 547 -6.11 -2.13 -19.18
CA HIS A 547 -5.62 -1.87 -20.53
C HIS A 547 -5.14 -0.42 -20.70
N THR A 548 -5.94 0.54 -20.26
CA THR A 548 -5.61 1.97 -20.31
C THR A 548 -4.37 2.28 -19.47
N PHE A 549 -4.27 1.70 -18.27
CA PHE A 549 -3.12 1.88 -17.38
C PHE A 549 -1.84 1.27 -17.97
N THR A 550 -1.95 0.09 -18.58
CA THR A 550 -0.84 -0.63 -19.24
C THR A 550 -0.29 0.14 -20.43
N GLN A 551 -1.16 0.59 -21.35
CA GLN A 551 -0.77 1.39 -22.51
C GLN A 551 -0.01 2.65 -22.09
N ARG A 552 -0.48 3.29 -21.02
CA ARG A 552 0.15 4.46 -20.43
C ARG A 552 1.51 4.10 -19.79
N ALA A 553 1.59 3.06 -18.97
CA ALA A 553 2.81 2.58 -18.34
C ALA A 553 3.94 2.23 -19.34
N VAL A 554 3.61 1.51 -20.41
CA VAL A 554 4.55 1.19 -21.49
C VAL A 554 5.05 2.47 -22.17
N SER A 555 4.14 3.40 -22.45
CA SER A 555 4.51 4.72 -22.99
C SER A 555 5.47 5.47 -22.05
N TYR A 556 5.32 5.33 -20.73
CA TYR A 556 6.23 5.95 -19.75
C TYR A 556 7.59 5.29 -19.69
N LEU A 557 7.68 3.95 -19.69
CA LEU A 557 8.96 3.25 -19.71
C LEU A 557 9.75 3.60 -20.98
N LEU A 558 9.05 3.75 -22.12
CA LEU A 558 9.64 4.26 -23.36
C LEU A 558 10.15 5.70 -23.20
N VAL A 559 9.36 6.60 -22.63
CA VAL A 559 9.77 7.99 -22.39
C VAL A 559 10.96 8.09 -21.44
N ILE A 560 10.98 7.33 -20.34
CA ILE A 560 12.11 7.26 -19.40
C ILE A 560 13.35 6.71 -20.10
N GLY A 561 13.20 5.63 -20.88
CA GLY A 561 14.30 5.09 -21.69
C GLY A 561 14.88 6.14 -22.66
N LEU A 562 14.03 6.93 -23.31
CA LEU A 562 14.45 8.02 -24.19
C LEU A 562 15.16 9.15 -23.43
N ILE A 563 14.68 9.52 -22.24
CA ILE A 563 15.36 10.50 -21.36
C ILE A 563 16.75 9.98 -20.95
N LEU A 564 16.86 8.72 -20.55
CA LEU A 564 18.14 8.10 -20.17
C LEU A 564 19.13 8.06 -21.34
N ILE A 565 18.65 7.75 -22.55
CA ILE A 565 19.45 7.80 -23.78
C ILE A 565 19.94 9.24 -24.04
N GLN A 566 19.07 10.24 -23.92
CA GLN A 566 19.46 11.65 -24.06
C GLN A 566 20.48 12.08 -23.02
N PHE A 567 20.30 11.66 -21.76
CA PHE A 567 21.23 11.94 -20.67
C PHE A 567 22.61 11.31 -20.90
N ALA A 568 22.64 10.04 -21.32
CA ALA A 568 23.88 9.36 -21.72
C ALA A 568 24.59 10.10 -22.87
N TRP A 569 23.82 10.61 -23.84
CA TRP A 569 24.36 11.39 -24.95
C TRP A 569 24.95 12.72 -24.49
N LEU A 570 24.29 13.43 -23.56
CA LEU A 570 24.82 14.66 -22.94
C LEU A 570 26.12 14.40 -22.17
N ILE A 571 26.21 13.28 -21.44
CA ILE A 571 27.45 12.84 -20.78
C ILE A 571 28.56 12.62 -21.81
N VAL A 572 28.27 11.96 -22.94
CA VAL A 572 29.24 11.75 -24.03
C VAL A 572 29.72 13.09 -24.62
N ILE A 573 28.84 14.07 -24.82
CA ILE A 573 29.22 15.42 -25.25
C ILE A 573 30.14 16.07 -24.21
N LEU A 574 29.77 16.00 -22.93
CA LEU A 574 30.53 16.59 -21.82
C LEU A 574 31.95 16.00 -21.76
N ILE A 575 32.08 14.68 -21.82
CA ILE A 575 33.36 13.97 -21.85
C ILE A 575 34.18 14.39 -23.08
N ARG A 576 33.56 14.46 -24.27
CA ARG A 576 34.24 14.93 -25.49
C ARG A 576 34.71 16.39 -25.38
N SER A 577 33.89 17.26 -24.80
CA SER A 577 34.20 18.67 -24.57
C SER A 577 35.39 18.83 -23.61
N LEU A 578 35.39 18.08 -22.50
CA LEU A 578 36.49 18.07 -21.53
C LEU A 578 37.79 17.52 -22.15
N ARG A 579 37.73 16.43 -22.91
CA ARG A 579 38.89 15.89 -23.65
C ARG A 579 39.43 16.86 -24.69
N HIS A 580 38.55 17.53 -25.44
CA HIS A 580 38.97 18.53 -26.43
C HIS A 580 39.59 19.77 -25.77
N ARG A 581 39.06 20.24 -24.63
CA ARG A 581 39.70 21.30 -23.84
C ARG A 581 41.10 20.90 -23.41
N LYS A 582 41.25 19.68 -22.85
CA LYS A 582 42.55 19.13 -22.43
C LYS A 582 43.55 19.09 -23.61
N LEU A 583 43.12 18.58 -24.76
CA LEU A 583 43.92 18.53 -25.98
C LEU A 583 44.31 19.94 -26.50
N MET A 584 43.42 20.92 -26.39
CA MET A 584 43.69 22.31 -26.78
C MET A 584 44.59 23.05 -25.79
N THR A 585 44.55 22.71 -24.50
CA THR A 585 45.57 23.19 -23.52
C THR A 585 46.93 22.58 -23.79
N GLU A 586 46.99 21.31 -24.21
CA GLU A 586 48.24 20.64 -24.62
C GLU A 586 48.78 21.22 -25.95
N LEU A 587 47.92 21.51 -26.93
CA LEU A 587 48.30 22.11 -28.22
C LEU A 587 48.67 23.61 -28.13
N LYS A 588 48.21 24.33 -27.10
CA LYS A 588 48.61 25.73 -26.84
C LYS A 588 50.09 25.90 -26.50
N GLY A 589 50.84 24.80 -26.33
CA GLY A 589 52.30 24.80 -26.28
C GLY A 589 53.00 24.95 -27.64
N SER A 590 52.28 25.02 -28.78
CA SER A 590 52.88 25.19 -30.12
C SER A 590 52.22 26.32 -30.91
N PRO A 591 52.97 27.37 -31.33
CA PRO A 591 52.39 28.56 -31.92
C PRO A 591 52.19 28.39 -33.42
N SER A 592 50.95 28.10 -33.84
CA SER A 592 50.50 28.46 -35.19
C SER A 592 49.22 29.30 -35.12
N LYS A 593 49.38 30.60 -34.88
CA LYS A 593 48.38 31.61 -35.25
C LYS A 593 48.31 31.69 -36.78
N GLY A 594 47.50 30.83 -37.38
CA GLY A 594 47.07 31.01 -38.76
C GLY A 594 46.04 32.13 -38.83
N ASN A 595 46.39 33.23 -39.49
CA ASN A 595 45.50 34.33 -39.85
C ASN A 595 44.16 33.82 -40.45
N ASN A 596 43.07 33.93 -39.69
CA ASN A 596 41.73 33.90 -40.27
C ASN A 596 41.48 35.25 -40.97
N LYS A 597 42.00 35.42 -42.18
CA LYS A 597 41.49 36.45 -43.09
C LYS A 597 40.00 36.16 -43.31
N ALA A 598 39.15 37.16 -43.08
CA ALA A 598 37.70 37.11 -43.35
C ALA A 598 37.44 36.42 -44.69
N LEU A 599 36.77 35.25 -44.64
CA LEU A 599 36.38 34.53 -45.83
C LEU A 599 35.18 35.27 -46.43
N PHE A 600 35.38 36.05 -47.49
CA PHE A 600 34.28 36.65 -48.23
C PHE A 600 33.42 35.54 -48.85
N LEU A 601 32.26 35.29 -48.26
CA LEU A 601 31.30 34.31 -48.73
C LEU A 601 30.57 34.81 -49.99
N ASN A 602 30.36 33.89 -50.93
CA ASN A 602 29.54 34.17 -52.11
C ASN A 602 28.07 34.44 -51.73
N LYS A 603 27.31 35.07 -52.64
CA LYS A 603 25.90 35.46 -52.43
C LYS A 603 25.05 34.28 -51.92
N LYS A 604 25.22 33.08 -52.50
CA LYS A 604 24.52 31.85 -52.11
C LYS A 604 24.82 31.42 -50.67
N SER A 605 26.06 31.51 -50.21
CA SER A 605 26.43 31.12 -48.85
C SER A 605 26.01 32.16 -47.80
N LYS A 606 25.95 33.45 -48.20
CA LYS A 606 25.34 34.50 -47.37
C LYS A 606 23.83 34.25 -47.21
N THR A 607 23.12 33.89 -48.28
CA THR A 607 21.69 33.54 -48.21
C THR A 607 21.43 32.34 -47.28
N ILE A 608 22.21 31.26 -47.41
CA ILE A 608 22.09 30.09 -46.53
C ILE A 608 22.38 30.46 -45.08
N TYR A 609 23.38 31.31 -44.83
CA TYR A 609 23.73 31.79 -43.50
C TYR A 609 22.60 32.64 -42.86
N PHE A 610 22.00 33.56 -43.62
CA PHE A 610 20.88 34.36 -43.13
C PHE A 610 19.63 33.50 -42.87
N ALA A 611 19.31 32.56 -43.77
CA ALA A 611 18.23 31.60 -43.58
C ALA A 611 18.44 30.72 -42.34
N MET A 612 19.67 30.27 -42.11
CA MET A 612 20.07 29.50 -40.93
C MET A 612 19.91 30.32 -39.64
N LYS A 613 20.27 31.61 -39.64
CA LYS A 613 20.04 32.47 -38.47
C LYS A 613 18.57 32.73 -38.21
N ALA A 614 17.77 32.99 -39.25
CA ALA A 614 16.33 33.20 -39.10
C ALA A 614 15.64 31.95 -38.52
N THR A 615 15.95 30.78 -39.04
CA THR A 615 15.41 29.49 -38.56
C THR A 615 15.95 29.11 -37.18
N ALA A 616 17.19 29.46 -36.83
CA ALA A 616 17.70 29.32 -35.46
C ALA A 616 16.98 30.26 -34.49
N SER A 617 16.68 31.51 -34.86
CA SER A 617 15.90 32.43 -34.01
C SER A 617 14.50 31.89 -33.72
N LEU A 618 13.81 31.38 -34.74
CA LEU A 618 12.49 30.76 -34.58
C LEU A 618 12.56 29.51 -33.69
N LEU A 619 13.59 28.66 -33.87
CA LEU A 619 13.81 27.49 -33.01
C LEU A 619 14.08 27.89 -31.56
N ALA A 620 14.85 28.95 -31.32
CA ALA A 620 15.12 29.46 -29.98
C ALA A 620 13.83 29.97 -29.31
N MET A 621 13.01 30.73 -30.03
CA MET A 621 11.72 31.22 -29.53
C MET A 621 10.78 30.07 -29.20
N ASN A 622 10.63 29.10 -30.10
CA ASN A 622 9.77 27.94 -29.90
C ASN A 622 10.24 27.07 -28.72
N SER A 623 11.54 26.80 -28.64
CA SER A 623 12.10 25.98 -27.55
C SER A 623 12.00 26.69 -26.20
N LEU A 624 12.18 28.02 -26.18
CA LEU A 624 12.01 28.81 -24.95
C LEU A 624 10.55 28.86 -24.51
N TRP A 625 9.61 29.01 -25.45
CA TRP A 625 8.18 28.93 -25.18
C TRP A 625 7.80 27.59 -24.54
N MET A 626 8.24 26.49 -25.14
CA MET A 626 8.00 25.14 -24.60
C MET A 626 8.60 24.97 -23.20
N ILE A 627 9.81 25.47 -22.94
CA ILE A 627 10.42 25.42 -21.60
C ILE A 627 9.60 26.23 -20.59
N ILE A 628 9.13 27.42 -20.98
CA ILE A 628 8.38 28.31 -20.08
C ILE A 628 6.99 27.77 -19.80
N GLU A 629 6.20 27.41 -20.82
CA GLU A 629 4.83 26.91 -20.61
C GLU A 629 4.81 25.59 -19.85
N TRP A 630 5.62 24.62 -20.27
CA TRP A 630 5.66 23.32 -19.61
C TRP A 630 6.37 23.39 -18.25
N GLY A 631 7.34 24.29 -18.10
CA GLY A 631 7.93 24.60 -16.79
C GLY A 631 6.94 25.26 -15.84
N ALA A 632 6.10 26.17 -16.33
CA ALA A 632 5.03 26.79 -15.57
C ALA A 632 3.96 25.76 -15.17
N MET A 633 3.58 24.86 -16.09
CA MET A 633 2.71 23.73 -15.78
C MET A 633 3.33 22.85 -14.68
N GLY A 634 4.63 22.54 -14.77
CA GLY A 634 5.36 21.79 -13.75
C GLY A 634 5.37 22.51 -12.39
N LEU A 635 5.53 23.83 -12.37
CA LEU A 635 5.46 24.63 -11.16
C LEU A 635 4.05 24.74 -10.58
N VAL A 636 3.01 24.77 -11.43
CA VAL A 636 1.61 24.69 -11.00
C VAL A 636 1.34 23.32 -10.38
N LEU A 637 1.80 22.23 -11.00
CA LEU A 637 1.75 20.88 -10.44
C LEU A 637 2.49 20.78 -9.09
N LEU A 638 3.64 21.45 -8.93
CA LEU A 638 4.38 21.51 -7.67
C LEU A 638 3.74 22.44 -6.61
N ARG A 639 2.91 23.41 -7.03
CA ARG A 639 2.23 24.40 -6.15
C ARG A 639 0.82 24.01 -5.75
N LEU A 640 0.19 23.03 -6.41
CA LEU A 640 -1.12 22.47 -6.09
C LEU A 640 -1.17 21.67 -4.75
N ASN A 641 -0.23 21.95 -3.86
CA ASN A 641 -0.40 22.09 -2.41
C ASN A 641 0.04 20.89 -1.56
N ARG A 642 1.02 21.17 -0.67
CA ARG A 642 1.68 20.31 0.33
C ARG A 642 0.75 19.58 1.33
N GLN A 643 -0.57 19.70 1.19
CA GLN A 643 -1.57 19.13 2.10
C GLN A 643 -2.61 18.22 1.43
N GLN A 644 -2.60 18.05 0.10
CA GLN A 644 -3.61 17.24 -0.63
C GLN A 644 -2.96 16.11 -1.43
N TRP A 645 -1.93 15.51 -0.84
CA TRP A 645 -1.00 14.61 -1.53
C TRP A 645 -1.46 13.14 -1.67
N LEU A 646 -2.73 12.81 -1.95
CA LEU A 646 -3.17 11.43 -1.63
C LEU A 646 -4.04 10.62 -2.63
N ALA A 647 -4.56 11.15 -3.74
CA ALA A 647 -5.35 10.29 -4.67
C ALA A 647 -5.11 10.53 -6.17
N MET A 648 -5.14 11.78 -6.66
CA MET A 648 -4.85 12.10 -8.08
C MET A 648 -3.35 11.99 -8.45
N GLU A 649 -2.52 11.66 -7.47
CA GLU A 649 -1.08 11.87 -7.51
C GLU A 649 -0.30 10.82 -8.26
N TRP A 650 -0.57 9.54 -8.01
CA TRP A 650 0.06 8.45 -8.74
C TRP A 650 -0.32 8.54 -10.21
N PHE A 651 -1.58 8.87 -10.51
CA PHE A 651 -1.99 9.11 -11.88
C PHE A 651 -1.26 10.29 -12.52
N MET A 652 -1.07 11.44 -11.86
CA MET A 652 -0.36 12.59 -12.46
C MET A 652 1.17 12.41 -12.53
N LEU A 653 1.79 11.83 -11.49
CA LEU A 653 3.22 11.50 -11.44
C LEU A 653 3.59 10.43 -12.46
N PHE A 654 2.73 9.44 -12.66
CA PHE A 654 2.95 8.43 -13.68
C PHE A 654 2.51 8.94 -15.06
N SER A 655 1.46 9.79 -15.16
CA SER A 655 0.90 10.15 -16.46
C SER A 655 1.42 11.38 -17.18
N GLN A 656 1.74 12.45 -16.45
CA GLN A 656 2.07 13.75 -17.05
C GLN A 656 3.53 14.15 -16.80
N PHE A 657 4.09 13.76 -15.66
CA PHE A 657 5.43 14.17 -15.24
C PHE A 657 6.56 13.67 -16.16
N PRO A 658 6.57 12.41 -16.65
CA PRO A 658 7.60 11.94 -17.58
C PRO A 658 7.55 12.66 -18.94
N VAL A 659 6.34 12.96 -19.45
CA VAL A 659 6.15 13.72 -20.70
C VAL A 659 6.65 15.15 -20.53
N LEU A 660 6.34 15.78 -19.39
CA LEU A 660 6.82 17.12 -19.05
C LEU A 660 8.35 17.16 -18.97
N LEU A 661 8.97 16.18 -18.30
CA LEU A 661 10.43 16.04 -18.29
C LEU A 661 10.96 15.83 -19.71
N PHE A 662 10.35 14.98 -20.51
CA PHE A 662 10.80 14.70 -21.87
C PHE A 662 10.75 15.92 -22.79
N VAL A 663 9.70 16.76 -22.66
CA VAL A 663 9.58 18.05 -23.33
C VAL A 663 10.72 18.99 -22.91
N LEU A 664 11.03 19.08 -21.61
CA LEU A 664 12.12 19.91 -21.09
C LEU A 664 13.50 19.42 -21.56
N PHE A 665 13.77 18.12 -21.46
CA PHE A 665 15.04 17.49 -21.85
C PHE A 665 15.28 17.51 -23.37
N THR A 666 14.22 17.61 -24.17
CA THR A 666 14.33 17.81 -25.62
C THR A 666 14.46 19.30 -25.98
N SER A 667 13.74 20.18 -25.27
CA SER A 667 13.71 21.61 -25.58
C SER A 667 14.96 22.36 -25.14
N ALA A 668 15.61 21.95 -24.04
CA ALA A 668 16.84 22.60 -23.58
C ALA A 668 18.02 22.43 -24.56
N PRO A 669 18.34 21.22 -25.07
CA PRO A 669 19.34 21.06 -26.14
C PRO A 669 18.92 21.76 -27.45
N SER A 670 17.62 21.77 -27.79
CA SER A 670 17.11 22.52 -28.96
C SER A 670 17.40 24.02 -28.86
N PHE A 671 17.15 24.61 -27.69
CA PHE A 671 17.47 26.00 -27.39
C PHE A 671 18.98 26.26 -27.45
N LEU A 672 19.80 25.39 -26.83
CA LEU A 672 21.26 25.53 -26.85
C LEU A 672 21.83 25.45 -28.27
N SER A 673 21.32 24.55 -29.11
CA SER A 673 21.65 24.48 -30.53
C SER A 673 21.37 25.83 -31.21
N ALA A 674 20.14 26.32 -31.08
CA ALA A 674 19.70 27.56 -31.70
C ALA A 674 20.54 28.76 -31.23
N PHE A 675 20.76 28.87 -29.93
CA PHE A 675 21.59 29.92 -29.33
C PHE A 675 23.02 29.90 -29.90
N HIS A 676 23.65 28.72 -29.97
CA HIS A 676 24.98 28.59 -30.56
C HIS A 676 25.02 28.98 -32.04
N MET A 677 23.96 28.69 -32.82
CA MET A 677 23.85 29.09 -34.22
C MET A 677 23.59 30.59 -34.41
N MET A 678 22.92 31.25 -33.46
CA MET A 678 22.70 32.69 -33.47
C MET A 678 23.97 33.47 -33.10
N VAL A 679 24.67 33.03 -32.05
CA VAL A 679 25.92 33.64 -31.55
C VAL A 679 27.12 33.33 -32.45
N TYR A 680 26.99 32.31 -33.31
CA TYR A 680 27.97 31.99 -34.35
C TYR A 680 28.19 33.21 -35.27
N SER A 681 29.45 33.64 -35.34
CA SER A 681 29.90 34.61 -36.34
C SER A 681 30.28 33.87 -37.62
N ILE A 682 30.21 34.55 -38.75
CA ILE A 682 30.44 33.94 -40.07
C ILE A 682 31.81 33.21 -40.20
N GLU A 683 32.76 33.53 -39.33
CA GLU A 683 34.15 33.07 -39.33
C GLU A 683 34.42 31.80 -38.48
N ASP A 684 33.61 31.51 -37.46
CA ASP A 684 33.98 30.61 -36.34
C ASP A 684 33.47 29.15 -36.45
N ALA A 685 34.03 28.34 -37.36
CA ALA A 685 33.49 27.01 -37.73
C ALA A 685 33.29 26.03 -36.55
N HIS A 686 33.94 26.27 -35.41
CA HIS A 686 33.89 25.41 -34.24
C HIS A 686 32.53 25.48 -33.54
N LYS A 687 31.96 26.68 -33.36
CA LYS A 687 30.66 26.87 -32.71
C LYS A 687 29.50 26.22 -33.48
N LEU A 688 29.59 26.15 -34.81
CA LEU A 688 28.59 25.47 -35.65
C LEU A 688 28.66 23.93 -35.50
N LYS A 689 29.84 23.36 -35.24
CA LYS A 689 29.96 21.93 -34.93
C LYS A 689 29.35 21.61 -33.56
N THR A 690 29.53 22.50 -32.58
CA THR A 690 28.92 22.37 -31.25
C THR A 690 27.39 22.46 -31.33
N ALA A 691 26.84 23.40 -32.09
CA ALA A 691 25.40 23.49 -32.32
C ALA A 691 24.82 22.18 -32.89
N ARG A 692 25.51 21.56 -33.87
CA ARG A 692 25.06 20.29 -34.45
C ARG A 692 25.07 19.12 -33.48
N LEU A 693 25.93 19.11 -32.46
CA LEU A 693 25.88 18.09 -31.40
C LEU A 693 24.56 18.20 -30.62
N PHE A 694 24.16 19.42 -30.26
CA PHE A 694 22.87 19.63 -29.60
C PHE A 694 21.68 19.27 -30.50
N ILE A 695 21.77 19.48 -31.82
CA ILE A 695 20.73 18.99 -32.77
C ILE A 695 20.63 17.46 -32.72
N TYR A 696 21.75 16.73 -32.71
CA TYR A 696 21.73 15.27 -32.65
C TYR A 696 21.16 14.74 -31.32
N ALA A 697 21.36 15.47 -30.22
CA ALA A 697 20.75 15.15 -28.93
C ALA A 697 19.24 15.40 -28.92
N ALA A 698 18.79 16.51 -29.53
CA ALA A 698 17.39 16.94 -29.49
C ALA A 698 16.49 16.26 -30.54
N LEU A 699 16.98 16.04 -31.76
CA LEU A 699 16.16 15.64 -32.89
C LEU A 699 15.41 14.30 -32.69
N PRO A 700 16.04 13.23 -32.17
CA PRO A 700 15.31 11.99 -31.88
C PRO A 700 14.21 12.20 -30.84
N GLY A 701 14.48 13.02 -29.82
CA GLY A 701 13.49 13.41 -28.81
C GLY A 701 12.31 14.17 -29.39
N ALA A 702 12.58 15.14 -30.26
CA ALA A 702 11.55 15.98 -30.87
C ALA A 702 10.66 15.19 -31.85
N VAL A 703 11.24 14.24 -32.59
CA VAL A 703 10.48 13.34 -33.49
C VAL A 703 9.63 12.37 -32.68
N ALA A 704 10.17 11.81 -31.60
CA ALA A 704 9.40 10.97 -30.69
C ALA A 704 8.25 11.76 -30.03
N LEU A 705 8.54 12.95 -29.47
CA LEU A 705 7.50 13.84 -28.92
C LEU A 705 6.40 14.14 -29.93
N MET A 706 6.76 14.41 -31.20
CA MET A 706 5.80 14.68 -32.25
C MET A 706 4.84 13.49 -32.48
N ALA A 707 5.35 12.26 -32.39
CA ALA A 707 4.53 11.06 -32.48
C ALA A 707 3.65 10.83 -31.24
N PHE A 708 4.09 11.30 -30.06
CA PHE A 708 3.38 11.12 -28.78
C PHE A 708 2.30 12.17 -28.51
N THR A 709 2.52 13.44 -28.84
CA THR A 709 1.64 14.53 -28.39
C THR A 709 0.74 15.09 -29.49
N LEU A 710 1.07 14.88 -30.77
CA LEU A 710 0.44 15.55 -31.92
C LEU A 710 0.35 17.09 -31.77
N ASP A 711 1.17 17.68 -30.91
CA ASP A 711 1.17 19.10 -30.59
C ASP A 711 1.87 19.93 -31.67
N PHE A 712 1.29 21.09 -31.99
CA PHE A 712 1.79 21.96 -33.06
C PHE A 712 3.19 22.51 -32.76
N PHE A 713 3.49 22.92 -31.53
CA PHE A 713 4.79 23.49 -31.16
C PHE A 713 5.88 22.42 -31.13
N VAL A 714 5.53 21.19 -30.76
CA VAL A 714 6.41 20.02 -30.85
C VAL A 714 6.73 19.67 -32.31
N ALA A 715 5.70 19.62 -33.18
CA ALA A 715 5.89 19.40 -34.61
C ALA A 715 6.79 20.48 -35.23
N ALA A 716 6.53 21.75 -34.89
CA ALA A 716 7.33 22.88 -35.33
C ALA A 716 8.79 22.78 -34.85
N GLN A 717 9.04 22.34 -33.61
CA GLN A 717 10.39 22.13 -33.07
C GLN A 717 11.17 21.09 -33.87
N SER A 718 10.56 19.93 -34.15
CA SER A 718 11.19 18.85 -34.91
C SER A 718 11.56 19.28 -36.34
N MET A 719 10.65 19.99 -37.02
CA MET A 719 10.87 20.54 -38.36
C MET A 719 12.00 21.58 -38.36
N MET A 720 12.00 22.50 -37.39
CA MET A 720 13.04 23.53 -37.28
C MET A 720 14.42 22.95 -36.96
N LEU A 721 14.51 21.89 -36.16
CA LEU A 721 15.76 21.16 -35.92
C LEU A 721 16.28 20.52 -37.22
N ALA A 722 15.41 19.86 -37.98
CA ALA A 722 15.76 19.25 -39.27
C ALA A 722 16.23 20.30 -40.29
N VAL A 723 15.52 21.44 -40.40
CA VAL A 723 15.90 22.55 -41.29
C VAL A 723 17.25 23.14 -40.90
N ASN A 724 17.49 23.38 -39.60
CA ASN A 724 18.77 23.87 -39.12
C ASN A 724 19.93 22.88 -39.35
N TRP A 725 19.66 21.57 -39.28
CA TRP A 725 20.62 20.53 -39.63
C TRP A 725 20.99 20.55 -41.12
N VAL A 726 20.00 20.68 -42.01
CA VAL A 726 20.21 20.75 -43.46
C VAL A 726 20.97 22.03 -43.82
N LEU A 727 20.53 23.20 -43.32
CA LEU A 727 21.15 24.49 -43.63
C LEU A 727 22.60 24.56 -43.11
N SER A 728 22.87 24.08 -41.89
CA SER A 728 24.23 24.02 -41.35
C SER A 728 25.13 23.06 -42.13
N SER A 729 24.59 21.95 -42.64
CA SER A 729 25.31 20.99 -43.49
C SER A 729 25.65 21.59 -44.86
N LEU A 730 24.67 22.21 -45.53
CA LEU A 730 24.85 22.90 -46.80
C LEU A 730 25.87 24.05 -46.69
N TYR A 731 25.82 24.80 -45.60
CA TYR A 731 26.77 25.88 -45.32
C TYR A 731 28.20 25.34 -45.15
N LEU A 732 28.40 24.27 -44.37
CA LEU A 732 29.72 23.64 -44.20
C LEU A 732 30.25 23.02 -45.49
N MET A 733 29.40 22.40 -46.31
CA MET A 733 29.78 21.85 -47.61
C MET A 733 30.21 22.94 -48.59
N ASN A 734 29.46 24.05 -48.68
CA ASN A 734 29.81 25.17 -49.54
C ASN A 734 31.09 25.89 -49.07
N ARG A 735 31.30 26.01 -47.77
CA ARG A 735 32.53 26.56 -47.19
C ARG A 735 33.75 25.68 -47.49
N LYS A 736 33.62 24.34 -47.40
CA LYS A 736 34.68 23.41 -47.81
C LYS A 736 35.00 23.52 -49.30
N LYS A 737 33.99 23.53 -50.18
CA LYS A 737 34.18 23.72 -51.64
C LYS A 737 34.91 25.03 -51.96
N GLN A 738 34.58 26.13 -51.28
CA GLN A 738 35.26 27.42 -51.46
C GLN A 738 36.71 27.41 -50.94
N GLY A 739 36.99 26.69 -49.86
CA GLY A 739 38.36 26.48 -49.36
C GLY A 739 39.23 25.70 -50.34
N VAL A 740 38.67 24.66 -50.97
CA VAL A 740 39.34 23.83 -51.99
C VAL A 740 39.61 24.63 -53.27
N VAL A 741 38.64 25.41 -53.76
CA VAL A 741 38.79 26.26 -54.96
C VAL A 741 39.88 27.34 -54.80
N ARG A 742 40.09 27.86 -53.57
CA ARG A 742 41.18 28.81 -53.26
C ARG A 742 42.55 28.15 -53.09
N GLN A 743 42.61 26.87 -52.72
CA GLN A 743 43.86 26.11 -52.68
C GLN A 743 44.33 25.72 -54.08
N THR A 744 43.40 25.33 -54.97
CA THR A 744 43.73 25.06 -56.38
C THR A 744 44.08 26.33 -57.16
N SER A 745 43.44 27.47 -56.89
CA SER A 745 43.83 28.75 -57.51
C SER A 745 45.19 29.29 -57.02
N LYS A 746 45.68 28.84 -55.85
CA LYS A 746 47.01 29.17 -55.33
C LYS A 746 48.11 28.25 -55.86
N ALA A 747 47.78 27.03 -56.28
CA ALA A 747 48.73 26.09 -56.87
C ALA A 747 49.07 26.43 -58.34
N CYS A 748 48.22 27.20 -59.04
CA CYS A 748 48.50 27.67 -60.40
C CYS A 748 49.29 28.99 -60.49
N ASN A 749 49.66 29.60 -59.36
CA ASN A 749 50.47 30.83 -59.31
C ASN A 749 51.63 30.67 -58.31
N LYS A 750 52.43 29.62 -58.52
CA LYS A 750 53.76 29.50 -57.93
C LYS A 750 54.73 28.91 -58.93
#